data_AF-A0A1G1EXR3-F1
#
_entry.id   AF-A0A1G1EXR3-F1
#
_cell.length_a   1.000
_cell.length_b   1.000
_cell.length_c   1.000
_cell.angle_alpha   90.00
_cell.angle_beta   90.00
_cell.angle_gamma   90.00
#
_symmetry.space_group_name_H-M   'P 1'
#
loop_
_entity.id
_entity.type
_entity.pdbx_description
1 polymer ?
#
loop_
_entity_poly.entity_id
_entity_poly.type
_entity_poly.pdbx_seq_one_letter_code
_entity_poly.pdbx_strand_id
1 'polypeptide(L)'
;MIKAVIFDFDGVIVESVDIKTKAFAELFESEGENIVEKIVDYHLRNAGVSRFDKFRYIYREILKRNLSEEEFQGLCGRFSQLTADAVAAAPFVGGAREFLENYFETYDFYIASATPHDELEGIIEKKNISRYFKKIYGAPQKKINIVKTILSENALKPDDAVYIGDAVSDHDAATSNGVTFVARITEDNSLLFKDINCLRTNDLNNLYDSITRKAYLELDGKLKEAFDFLSAVNRKAYNSIYLLSNLILSKNPSANNFLNGFLKGEKARTQNIFTVVSSLIIYYLKSFIYFVLYLLFFAAFRMSGLGYSINPSSKEFILIDTFFLIDRIQRSNKFEDSYFIGFKEVLDNPGKHYAYLPVFYSTKNPLRLFKIFKILKRDKELVLTEYQLLSGMDLLKIFYFILTYPFKVLVLVKNIKEDANLSGLLRSELVSSLRCVSFLNFSRYLQGRKIAGLPYEKIKVISWFENQTIDKNLYKGLREGGDKVKIYGSQPFVFAKSLLNIIPDANESRFGIVPDKIVVNGSYYIPKDTTLNFTVGPSFRYKKIFTTEIDAAKQKDILVLMPYFIEDIENILRLLGKADLRSRFFMIKAHPSTPVKRFRKFLPVNAEVTGGDIYELFKTAKITISSESGSMVESASLGIPVISIKNNRGLNHNPLPSYGKGIIWDEVESAEELDGAVARFEIALKNKTELNNIKKIAEEYKRMFFCEPTDENIIRTYELV
;
A
#
# COMPACT_ATOMS: atom_id res chain seq x y z
N MET A 1 -8.43 -19.93 2.27
CA MET A 1 -9.04 -18.96 1.32
C MET A 1 -10.45 -18.85 1.83
N ILE A 2 -10.97 -17.65 2.03
CA ILE A 2 -12.33 -17.53 2.60
C ILE A 2 -13.31 -18.27 1.69
N LYS A 3 -14.08 -19.17 2.30
CA LYS A 3 -15.14 -19.95 1.68
C LYS A 3 -16.51 -19.55 2.22
N ALA A 4 -16.57 -19.08 3.48
CA ALA A 4 -17.82 -18.73 4.13
C ALA A 4 -17.79 -17.31 4.71
N VAL A 5 -18.91 -16.59 4.59
CA VAL A 5 -19.12 -15.28 5.23
C VAL A 5 -20.35 -15.39 6.13
N ILE A 6 -20.17 -15.06 7.41
CA ILE A 6 -21.21 -15.07 8.42
C ILE A 6 -21.55 -13.62 8.73
N PHE A 7 -22.82 -13.26 8.59
CA PHE A 7 -23.30 -11.90 8.83
C PHE A 7 -24.15 -11.86 10.10
N ASP A 8 -23.98 -10.81 10.92
CA ASP A 8 -25.13 -10.32 11.66
C ASP A 8 -26.15 -9.71 10.70
N PHE A 9 -27.41 -9.62 11.12
CA PHE A 9 -28.46 -9.07 10.29
C PHE A 9 -28.68 -7.58 10.55
N ASP A 10 -28.99 -7.24 11.80
CA ASP A 10 -29.27 -5.88 12.22
C ASP A 10 -28.00 -5.04 12.25
N GLY A 11 -28.03 -3.85 11.69
CA GLY A 11 -26.86 -2.97 11.63
C GLY A 11 -25.76 -3.43 10.65
N VAL A 12 -25.90 -4.59 10.00
CA VAL A 12 -24.92 -5.12 9.03
C VAL A 12 -25.51 -5.34 7.64
N ILE A 13 -26.65 -6.02 7.53
CA ILE A 13 -27.36 -6.18 6.25
C ILE A 13 -28.32 -5.01 6.04
N VAL A 14 -28.98 -4.55 7.10
CA VAL A 14 -29.99 -3.49 7.08
C VAL A 14 -29.75 -2.45 8.16
N GLU A 15 -30.10 -1.19 7.89
CA GLU A 15 -30.02 -0.09 8.86
C GLU A 15 -31.22 -0.16 9.83
N SER A 16 -31.20 -1.10 10.77
CA SER A 16 -32.34 -1.43 11.65
C SER A 16 -32.13 -1.13 13.14
N VAL A 17 -30.94 -0.69 13.55
CA VAL A 17 -30.62 -0.44 14.97
C VAL A 17 -31.54 0.63 15.55
N ASP A 18 -31.69 1.78 14.86
CA ASP A 18 -32.56 2.88 15.30
C ASP A 18 -34.04 2.49 15.39
N ILE A 19 -34.49 1.60 14.50
CA ILE A 19 -35.87 1.11 14.50
C ILE A 19 -36.14 0.34 15.80
N LYS A 20 -35.20 -0.52 16.21
CA LYS A 20 -35.30 -1.28 17.45
C LYS A 20 -35.16 -0.40 18.68
N THR A 21 -34.27 0.59 18.64
CA THR A 21 -34.13 1.58 19.72
C THR A 21 -35.44 2.33 19.95
N LYS A 22 -36.10 2.80 18.89
CA LYS A 22 -37.42 3.47 18.98
C LYS A 22 -38.50 2.53 19.53
N ALA A 23 -38.52 1.27 19.10
CA ALA A 23 -39.48 0.30 19.61
C ALA A 23 -39.30 0.03 21.12
N PHE A 24 -38.06 -0.03 21.62
CA PHE A 24 -37.82 -0.11 23.06
C PHE A 24 -38.28 1.14 23.80
N ALA A 25 -38.07 2.33 23.23
CA ALA A 25 -38.54 3.57 23.85
C ALA A 25 -40.07 3.62 23.93
N GLU A 26 -40.77 3.25 22.85
CA GLU A 26 -42.23 3.24 22.77
C GLU A 26 -42.85 2.21 23.72
N LEU A 27 -42.28 1.01 23.83
CA LEU A 27 -42.79 -0.03 24.73
C LEU A 27 -42.82 0.38 26.20
N PHE A 28 -41.89 1.24 26.61
CA PHE A 28 -41.69 1.66 27.99
C PHE A 28 -41.97 3.15 28.21
N GLU A 29 -42.61 3.83 27.25
CA GLU A 29 -42.91 5.26 27.31
C GLU A 29 -43.65 5.64 28.61
N SER A 30 -44.56 4.79 29.06
CA SER A 30 -45.34 4.98 30.29
C SER A 30 -44.53 4.92 31.59
N GLU A 31 -43.29 4.42 31.58
CA GLU A 31 -42.41 4.38 32.76
C GLU A 31 -41.71 5.73 33.02
N GLY A 32 -41.84 6.68 32.10
CA GLY A 32 -41.28 8.03 32.22
C GLY A 32 -39.87 8.17 31.64
N GLU A 33 -39.54 9.40 31.23
CA GLU A 33 -38.37 9.75 30.41
C GLU A 33 -37.05 9.23 30.98
N ASN A 34 -36.81 9.43 32.28
CA ASN A 34 -35.58 8.98 32.96
C ASN A 34 -35.37 7.45 32.93
N ILE A 35 -36.45 6.67 32.92
CA ILE A 35 -36.36 5.20 32.87
C ILE A 35 -36.16 4.76 31.41
N VAL A 36 -36.88 5.36 30.48
CA VAL A 36 -36.74 5.11 29.05
C VAL A 36 -35.31 5.37 28.57
N GLU A 37 -34.70 6.48 28.99
CA GLU A 37 -33.31 6.81 28.66
C GLU A 37 -32.33 5.71 29.12
N LYS A 38 -32.52 5.17 30.34
CA LYS A 38 -31.71 4.04 30.84
C LYS A 38 -31.92 2.76 30.04
N ILE A 39 -33.14 2.50 29.58
CA ILE A 39 -33.46 1.34 28.76
C ILE A 39 -32.81 1.45 27.38
N VAL A 40 -32.86 2.65 26.78
CA VAL A 40 -32.21 2.94 25.49
C VAL A 40 -30.69 2.82 25.60
N ASP A 41 -30.06 3.41 26.62
CA ASP A 41 -28.62 3.28 26.86
C ASP A 41 -28.22 1.82 27.08
N TYR A 42 -29.01 1.05 27.86
CA TYR A 42 -28.79 -0.38 28.02
C TYR A 42 -28.94 -1.14 26.68
N HIS A 43 -29.92 -0.80 25.85
CA HIS A 43 -30.14 -1.42 24.55
C HIS A 43 -28.93 -1.24 23.62
N LEU A 44 -28.43 -0.01 23.51
CA LEU A 44 -27.30 0.37 22.64
C LEU A 44 -25.99 -0.27 23.10
N ARG A 45 -25.71 -0.27 24.41
CA ARG A 45 -24.50 -0.92 24.97
C ARG A 45 -24.52 -2.44 24.88
N ASN A 46 -25.70 -3.03 24.75
CA ASN A 46 -25.90 -4.47 24.64
C ASN A 46 -26.51 -4.84 23.28
N ALA A 47 -26.04 -4.20 22.21
CA ALA A 47 -26.33 -4.62 20.84
C ALA A 47 -26.02 -6.13 20.67
N GLY A 48 -26.82 -6.82 19.87
CA GLY A 48 -26.68 -8.27 19.65
C GLY A 48 -27.13 -9.19 20.81
N VAL A 49 -27.60 -8.67 21.95
CA VAL A 49 -28.29 -9.46 22.99
C VAL A 49 -29.77 -9.64 22.64
N SER A 50 -30.31 -10.85 22.88
CA SER A 50 -31.70 -11.17 22.56
C SER A 50 -32.68 -10.26 23.31
N ARG A 51 -33.80 -9.90 22.67
CA ARG A 51 -34.84 -9.08 23.33
C ARG A 51 -35.41 -9.76 24.59
N PHE A 52 -35.46 -11.09 24.60
CA PHE A 52 -35.95 -11.87 25.74
C PHE A 52 -35.09 -11.63 26.98
N ASP A 53 -33.76 -11.64 26.80
CA ASP A 53 -32.82 -11.36 27.89
C ASP A 53 -32.86 -9.87 28.28
N LYS A 54 -33.04 -8.97 27.31
CA LYS A 54 -33.21 -7.54 27.57
C LYS A 54 -34.45 -7.26 28.42
N PHE A 55 -35.61 -7.83 28.10
CA PHE A 55 -36.83 -7.64 28.90
C PHE A 55 -36.66 -8.13 30.33
N ARG A 56 -36.07 -9.31 30.53
CA ARG A 56 -35.79 -9.84 31.87
C ARG A 56 -34.84 -8.93 32.65
N TYR A 57 -33.80 -8.41 32.00
CA TYR A 57 -32.88 -7.46 32.61
C TYR A 57 -33.56 -6.13 32.96
N ILE A 58 -34.34 -5.56 32.03
CA ILE A 58 -35.05 -4.30 32.25
C ILE A 58 -35.96 -4.41 33.47
N TYR A 59 -36.77 -5.47 33.58
CA TYR A 59 -37.64 -5.67 34.73
C TYR A 59 -36.86 -5.88 36.03
N ARG A 60 -35.85 -6.76 36.01
CA ARG A 60 -35.09 -7.10 37.22
C ARG A 60 -34.19 -5.97 37.70
N GLU A 61 -33.53 -5.25 36.80
CA GLU A 61 -32.46 -4.32 37.13
C GLU A 61 -32.83 -2.85 36.99
N ILE A 62 -33.67 -2.48 36.02
CA ILE A 62 -34.04 -1.09 35.76
C ILE A 62 -35.34 -0.75 36.49
N LEU A 63 -36.40 -1.52 36.26
CA LEU A 63 -37.71 -1.30 36.89
C LEU A 63 -37.78 -1.82 38.33
N LYS A 64 -36.92 -2.80 38.68
CA LYS A 64 -36.92 -3.51 39.97
C LYS A 64 -38.29 -4.15 40.28
N ARG A 65 -38.91 -4.76 39.26
CA ARG A 65 -40.21 -5.45 39.33
C ARG A 65 -40.10 -6.90 38.84
N ASN A 66 -41.01 -7.76 39.29
CA ASN A 66 -41.15 -9.11 38.72
C ASN A 66 -41.83 -9.01 37.36
N LEU A 67 -41.38 -9.82 36.41
CA LEU A 67 -41.97 -9.93 35.08
C LEU A 67 -42.83 -11.19 35.02
N SER A 68 -44.15 -11.04 34.93
CA SER A 68 -45.04 -12.19 34.72
C SER A 68 -44.89 -12.75 33.30
N GLU A 69 -45.27 -14.02 33.11
CA GLU A 69 -45.20 -14.64 31.79
C GLU A 69 -46.16 -13.97 30.79
N GLU A 70 -47.33 -13.52 31.24
CA GLU A 70 -48.30 -12.80 30.40
C GLU A 70 -47.74 -11.45 29.93
N GLU A 71 -47.14 -10.67 30.83
CA GLU A 71 -46.48 -9.41 30.47
C GLU A 71 -45.29 -9.63 29.54
N PHE A 72 -44.49 -10.68 29.77
CA PHE A 72 -43.36 -11.03 28.93
C PHE A 72 -43.80 -11.35 27.50
N GLN A 73 -44.82 -12.18 27.33
CA GLN A 73 -45.37 -12.50 26.02
C GLN A 73 -46.01 -11.27 25.35
N GLY A 74 -46.71 -10.44 26.12
CA GLY A 74 -47.27 -9.17 25.64
C GLY A 74 -46.21 -8.18 25.15
N LEU A 75 -45.09 -8.05 25.85
CA LEU A 75 -43.94 -7.24 25.42
C LEU A 75 -43.31 -7.78 24.14
N CYS A 76 -43.13 -9.10 24.05
CA CYS A 76 -42.59 -9.74 22.86
C CYS A 76 -43.48 -9.51 21.64
N GLY A 77 -44.79 -9.71 21.78
CA GLY A 77 -45.75 -9.49 20.70
C GLY A 77 -45.79 -8.04 20.23
N ARG A 78 -45.85 -7.08 21.15
CA ARG A 78 -45.82 -5.65 20.80
C ARG A 78 -44.51 -5.24 20.14
N PHE A 79 -43.37 -5.72 20.63
CA PHE A 79 -42.07 -5.45 20.02
C PHE A 79 -42.03 -5.94 18.56
N SER A 80 -42.43 -7.20 18.33
CA SER A 80 -42.50 -7.76 16.97
C SER A 80 -43.40 -6.94 16.06
N GLN A 81 -44.55 -6.47 16.55
CA GLN A 81 -45.48 -5.65 15.78
C GLN A 81 -44.89 -4.29 15.38
N LEU A 82 -44.05 -3.70 16.25
CA LEU A 82 -43.37 -2.43 15.97
C LEU A 82 -42.19 -2.60 15.02
N THR A 83 -41.49 -3.73 15.05
CA THR A 83 -40.23 -3.89 14.32
C THR A 83 -40.33 -4.66 13.01
N ALA A 84 -41.19 -5.67 12.88
CA ALA A 84 -41.11 -6.60 11.75
C ALA A 84 -41.21 -5.93 10.37
N ASP A 85 -42.27 -5.13 10.14
CA ASP A 85 -42.47 -4.45 8.85
C ASP A 85 -41.50 -3.27 8.66
N ALA A 86 -41.18 -2.56 9.74
CA ALA A 86 -40.24 -1.44 9.71
C ALA A 86 -38.82 -1.91 9.32
N VAL A 87 -38.35 -3.03 9.89
CA VAL A 87 -37.05 -3.64 9.55
C VAL A 87 -37.07 -4.22 8.13
N ALA A 88 -38.17 -4.85 7.71
CA ALA A 88 -38.33 -5.32 6.34
C ALA A 88 -38.32 -4.16 5.31
N ALA A 89 -38.74 -2.96 5.70
CA ALA A 89 -38.69 -1.75 4.86
C ALA A 89 -37.37 -0.97 4.97
N ALA A 90 -36.53 -1.24 5.98
CA ALA A 90 -35.28 -0.51 6.22
C ALA A 90 -34.33 -0.56 5.00
N PRO A 91 -33.56 0.50 4.72
CA PRO A 91 -32.58 0.45 3.65
C PRO A 91 -31.48 -0.58 3.95
N PHE A 92 -30.87 -1.11 2.89
CA PHE A 92 -29.65 -1.90 3.04
C PHE A 92 -28.53 -1.01 3.57
N VAL A 93 -27.64 -1.58 4.38
CA VAL A 93 -26.34 -0.96 4.64
C VAL A 93 -25.62 -0.80 3.30
N GLY A 94 -24.92 0.33 3.10
CA GLY A 94 -24.24 0.62 1.83
C GLY A 94 -23.38 -0.55 1.34
N GLY A 95 -23.63 -1.03 0.12
CA GLY A 95 -22.89 -2.14 -0.48
C GLY A 95 -23.32 -3.54 -0.04
N ALA A 96 -24.23 -3.70 0.93
CA ALA A 96 -24.63 -5.01 1.43
C ALA A 96 -25.36 -5.84 0.35
N ARG A 97 -26.28 -5.22 -0.37
CA ARG A 97 -27.05 -5.88 -1.43
C ARG A 97 -26.15 -6.26 -2.60
N GLU A 98 -25.32 -5.32 -3.04
CA GLU A 98 -24.37 -5.49 -4.13
C GLU A 98 -23.37 -6.60 -3.80
N PHE A 99 -22.91 -6.67 -2.55
CA PHE A 99 -22.03 -7.73 -2.10
C PHE A 99 -22.71 -9.11 -2.16
N LEU A 100 -23.94 -9.22 -1.64
CA LEU A 100 -24.69 -10.47 -1.71
C LEU A 100 -24.91 -10.90 -3.17
N GLU A 101 -25.35 -9.98 -4.03
CA GLU A 101 -25.63 -10.24 -5.45
C GLU A 101 -24.39 -10.66 -6.24
N ASN A 102 -23.24 -10.04 -5.99
CA ASN A 102 -22.03 -10.30 -6.77
C ASN A 102 -21.26 -11.54 -6.32
N TYR A 103 -21.43 -11.99 -5.07
CA TYR A 103 -20.53 -12.97 -4.46
C TYR A 103 -21.20 -14.21 -3.86
N PHE A 104 -22.53 -14.37 -3.93
CA PHE A 104 -23.21 -15.57 -3.42
C PHE A 104 -22.82 -16.87 -4.14
N GLU A 105 -22.31 -16.81 -5.36
CA GLU A 105 -21.74 -17.98 -6.05
C GLU A 105 -20.27 -18.24 -5.69
N THR A 106 -19.61 -17.27 -5.05
CA THR A 106 -18.19 -17.34 -4.67
C THR A 106 -18.01 -17.79 -3.21
N TYR A 107 -18.92 -17.42 -2.32
CA TYR A 107 -18.88 -17.78 -0.90
C TYR A 107 -20.20 -18.36 -0.42
N ASP A 108 -20.13 -19.26 0.55
CA ASP A 108 -21.29 -19.69 1.32
C ASP A 108 -21.68 -18.59 2.33
N PHE A 109 -22.86 -18.00 2.18
CA PHE A 109 -23.36 -16.99 3.11
C PHE A 109 -24.26 -17.57 4.20
N TYR A 110 -24.08 -17.09 5.42
CA TYR A 110 -24.87 -17.44 6.59
C TYR A 110 -25.29 -16.20 7.37
N ILE A 111 -26.42 -16.28 8.06
CA ILE A 111 -26.84 -15.25 9.03
C ILE A 111 -26.76 -15.83 10.45
N ALA A 112 -26.22 -15.05 11.39
CA ALA A 112 -26.16 -15.36 12.81
C ALA A 112 -26.70 -14.18 13.63
N SER A 113 -28.01 -14.12 13.85
CA SER A 113 -28.68 -13.00 14.51
C SER A 113 -29.26 -13.38 15.88
N ALA A 114 -29.43 -12.37 16.74
CA ALA A 114 -30.16 -12.50 18.00
C ALA A 114 -31.68 -12.25 17.87
N THR A 115 -32.15 -11.90 16.67
CA THR A 115 -33.58 -11.84 16.34
C THR A 115 -34.16 -13.26 16.34
N PRO A 116 -35.37 -13.50 16.89
CA PRO A 116 -36.00 -14.82 16.85
C PRO A 116 -36.10 -15.40 15.44
N HIS A 117 -35.84 -16.70 15.31
CA HIS A 117 -35.64 -17.36 14.03
C HIS A 117 -36.80 -17.14 13.05
N ASP A 118 -38.03 -17.45 13.45
CA ASP A 118 -39.22 -17.35 12.59
C ASP A 118 -39.48 -15.89 12.14
N GLU A 119 -39.22 -14.91 13.01
CA GLU A 119 -39.34 -13.49 12.68
C GLU A 119 -38.27 -13.06 11.67
N LEU A 120 -37.04 -13.52 11.86
CA LEU A 120 -35.92 -13.23 10.98
C LEU A 120 -36.15 -13.81 9.58
N GLU A 121 -36.62 -15.06 9.48
CA GLU A 121 -36.96 -15.67 8.19
C GLU A 121 -38.03 -14.86 7.44
N GLY A 122 -39.11 -14.46 8.13
CA GLY A 122 -40.16 -13.64 7.53
C GLY A 122 -39.67 -12.28 7.03
N ILE A 123 -38.72 -11.64 7.73
CA ILE A 123 -38.12 -10.37 7.30
C ILE A 123 -37.25 -10.57 6.04
N ILE A 124 -36.42 -11.61 6.02
CA ILE A 124 -35.51 -11.92 4.90
C ILE A 124 -36.30 -12.27 3.63
N GLU A 125 -37.39 -13.02 3.77
CA GLU A 125 -38.32 -13.32 2.69
C GLU A 125 -38.96 -12.06 2.13
N LYS A 126 -39.51 -11.18 2.98
CA LYS A 126 -40.07 -9.88 2.56
C LYS A 126 -39.02 -9.00 1.85
N LYS A 127 -37.75 -9.10 2.24
CA LYS A 127 -36.64 -8.41 1.57
C LYS A 127 -36.13 -9.06 0.28
N ASN A 128 -36.63 -10.23 -0.10
CA ASN A 128 -36.23 -10.98 -1.29
C ASN A 128 -34.72 -11.32 -1.34
N ILE A 129 -34.12 -11.60 -0.17
CA ILE A 129 -32.69 -11.93 -0.07
C ILE A 129 -32.42 -13.37 0.39
N SER A 130 -33.45 -14.17 0.67
CA SER A 130 -33.30 -15.55 1.17
C SER A 130 -32.44 -16.41 0.24
N ARG A 131 -32.53 -16.20 -1.07
CA ARG A 131 -31.78 -16.95 -2.10
C ARG A 131 -30.25 -16.86 -1.98
N TYR A 132 -29.73 -15.85 -1.29
CA TYR A 132 -28.29 -15.65 -1.16
C TYR A 132 -27.69 -16.44 0.00
N PHE A 133 -28.51 -16.85 0.98
CA PHE A 133 -28.03 -17.48 2.21
C PHE A 133 -28.22 -19.00 2.16
N LYS A 134 -27.15 -19.73 2.48
CA LYS A 134 -27.21 -21.19 2.60
C LYS A 134 -28.00 -21.63 3.83
N LYS A 135 -27.90 -20.85 4.93
CA LYS A 135 -28.69 -21.08 6.16
C LYS A 135 -28.80 -19.80 6.99
N ILE A 136 -29.94 -19.63 7.63
CA ILE A 136 -30.28 -18.50 8.49
C ILE A 136 -30.40 -19.02 9.93
N TYR A 137 -29.76 -18.36 10.89
CA TYR A 137 -29.84 -18.72 12.29
C TYR A 137 -30.28 -17.51 13.12
N GLY A 138 -31.36 -17.70 13.89
CA GLY A 138 -31.87 -16.73 14.85
C GLY A 138 -31.91 -17.28 16.28
N ALA A 139 -32.40 -16.48 17.21
CA ALA A 139 -32.66 -16.90 18.59
C ALA A 139 -33.72 -18.03 18.63
N PRO A 140 -33.64 -18.98 19.58
CA PRO A 140 -32.90 -18.93 20.86
C PRO A 140 -31.44 -19.39 20.83
N GLN A 141 -30.91 -19.82 19.68
CA GLN A 141 -29.52 -20.29 19.61
C GLN A 141 -28.53 -19.12 19.83
N LYS A 142 -27.54 -19.30 20.71
CA LYS A 142 -26.50 -18.28 20.94
C LYS A 142 -25.56 -18.16 19.75
N LYS A 143 -25.14 -16.94 19.38
CA LYS A 143 -24.22 -16.66 18.26
C LYS A 143 -22.93 -17.49 18.31
N ILE A 144 -22.31 -17.64 19.49
CA ILE A 144 -21.12 -18.51 19.68
C ILE A 144 -21.38 -19.94 19.19
N ASN A 145 -22.55 -20.51 19.51
CA ASN A 145 -22.92 -21.86 19.11
C ASN A 145 -23.31 -21.91 17.62
N ILE A 146 -23.93 -20.86 17.08
CA ILE A 146 -24.26 -20.76 15.65
C ILE A 146 -22.96 -20.85 14.83
N VAL A 147 -21.95 -20.05 15.15
CA VAL A 147 -20.65 -20.06 14.45
C VAL A 147 -20.01 -21.44 14.54
N LYS A 148 -20.01 -22.06 15.73
CA LYS A 148 -19.51 -23.42 15.93
C LYS A 148 -20.21 -24.44 15.02
N THR A 149 -21.54 -24.38 14.95
CA THR A 149 -22.36 -25.25 14.09
C THR A 149 -22.02 -25.06 12.62
N ILE A 150 -21.92 -23.80 12.15
CA ILE A 150 -21.56 -23.48 10.76
C ILE A 150 -20.22 -24.11 10.39
N LEU A 151 -19.21 -23.98 11.25
CA LEU A 151 -17.88 -24.55 11.01
C LEU A 151 -17.93 -26.07 10.95
N SER A 152 -18.60 -26.72 11.91
CA SER A 152 -18.64 -28.18 12.01
C SER A 152 -19.46 -28.85 10.90
N GLU A 153 -20.65 -28.32 10.57
CA GLU A 153 -21.55 -28.92 9.58
C GLU A 153 -20.99 -28.83 8.16
N ASN A 154 -20.12 -27.85 7.89
CA ASN A 154 -19.60 -27.58 6.55
C ASN A 154 -18.12 -27.95 6.39
N ALA A 155 -17.53 -28.64 7.38
CA ALA A 155 -16.11 -29.00 7.40
C ALA A 155 -15.17 -27.80 7.14
N LEU A 156 -15.53 -26.63 7.66
CA LEU A 156 -14.76 -25.39 7.50
C LEU A 156 -13.72 -25.26 8.61
N LYS A 157 -12.51 -24.85 8.23
CA LYS A 157 -11.52 -24.37 9.22
C LYS A 157 -11.87 -22.93 9.62
N PRO A 158 -11.48 -22.47 10.82
CA PRO A 158 -11.72 -21.07 11.21
C PRO A 158 -11.16 -20.05 10.19
N ASP A 159 -9.98 -20.32 9.61
CA ASP A 159 -9.35 -19.50 8.57
C ASP A 159 -10.06 -19.53 7.18
N ASP A 160 -11.06 -20.40 7.02
CA ASP A 160 -11.91 -20.45 5.82
C ASP A 160 -13.18 -19.59 5.99
N ALA A 161 -13.41 -18.99 7.16
CA ALA A 161 -14.60 -18.18 7.45
C ALA A 161 -14.24 -16.78 7.92
N VAL A 162 -15.15 -15.83 7.69
CA VAL A 162 -15.11 -14.48 8.25
C VAL A 162 -16.48 -14.13 8.81
N TYR A 163 -16.50 -13.44 9.95
CA TYR A 163 -17.71 -12.95 10.60
C TYR A 163 -17.78 -11.42 10.49
N ILE A 164 -18.92 -10.88 10.07
CA ILE A 164 -19.17 -9.45 9.96
C ILE A 164 -20.28 -9.07 10.94
N GLY A 165 -19.99 -8.17 11.87
CA GLY A 165 -20.88 -7.79 12.96
C GLY A 165 -20.72 -6.32 13.35
N ASP A 166 -21.71 -5.77 14.05
CA ASP A 166 -21.70 -4.39 14.57
C ASP A 166 -21.72 -4.35 16.12
N ALA A 167 -21.73 -5.52 16.78
CA ALA A 167 -21.79 -5.64 18.23
C ALA A 167 -20.62 -6.43 18.84
N VAL A 168 -20.37 -6.21 20.13
CA VAL A 168 -19.36 -6.95 20.91
C VAL A 168 -19.70 -8.45 20.99
N SER A 169 -20.99 -8.81 21.03
CA SER A 169 -21.41 -10.21 21.00
C SER A 169 -20.98 -10.96 19.74
N ASP A 170 -20.82 -10.24 18.63
CA ASP A 170 -20.43 -10.80 17.34
C ASP A 170 -18.93 -11.05 17.30
N HIS A 171 -18.17 -10.07 17.79
CA HIS A 171 -16.75 -10.21 18.06
C HIS A 171 -16.48 -11.43 18.95
N ASP A 172 -17.22 -11.57 20.05
CA ASP A 172 -17.06 -12.69 20.98
C ASP A 172 -17.42 -14.03 20.35
N ALA A 173 -18.47 -14.06 19.51
CA ALA A 173 -18.85 -15.26 18.75
C ALA A 173 -17.78 -15.69 17.75
N ALA A 174 -17.20 -14.73 17.02
CA ALA A 174 -16.13 -14.98 16.06
C ALA A 174 -14.84 -15.44 16.76
N THR A 175 -14.37 -14.67 17.74
CA THR A 175 -13.10 -14.94 18.44
C THR A 175 -13.12 -16.23 19.25
N SER A 176 -14.24 -16.55 19.92
CA SER A 176 -14.39 -17.82 20.64
C SER A 176 -14.29 -19.05 19.73
N ASN A 177 -14.52 -18.88 18.43
CA ASN A 177 -14.43 -19.94 17.42
C ASN A 177 -13.18 -19.79 16.52
N GLY A 178 -12.27 -18.85 16.83
CA GLY A 178 -11.06 -18.58 16.05
C GLY A 178 -11.31 -18.00 14.65
N VAL A 179 -12.51 -17.48 14.39
CA VAL A 179 -12.91 -16.91 13.10
C VAL A 179 -12.49 -15.44 13.03
N THR A 180 -12.03 -15.00 11.85
CA THR A 180 -11.68 -13.59 11.64
C THR A 180 -12.93 -12.71 11.77
N PHE A 181 -12.84 -11.63 12.56
CA PHE A 181 -13.94 -10.70 12.78
C PHE A 181 -13.71 -9.37 12.05
N VAL A 182 -14.76 -8.88 11.36
CA VAL A 182 -14.83 -7.57 10.73
C VAL A 182 -15.96 -6.78 11.41
N ALA A 183 -15.58 -5.72 12.12
CA ALA A 183 -16.51 -4.80 12.76
C ALA A 183 -17.05 -3.79 11.75
N ARG A 184 -18.37 -3.66 11.65
CA ARG A 184 -18.99 -2.50 11.01
C ARG A 184 -19.05 -1.35 12.01
N ILE A 185 -18.41 -0.23 11.69
CA ILE A 185 -18.30 0.94 12.57
C ILE A 185 -19.27 2.04 12.13
N THR A 186 -20.10 2.48 13.06
CA THR A 186 -20.97 3.66 12.98
C THR A 186 -20.57 4.67 14.06
N GLU A 187 -21.12 5.88 14.02
CA GLU A 187 -20.87 6.88 15.08
C GLU A 187 -21.27 6.33 16.46
N ASP A 188 -22.40 5.61 16.53
CA ASP A 188 -22.99 5.09 17.77
C ASP A 188 -22.20 3.94 18.40
N ASN A 189 -21.58 3.06 17.60
CA ASN A 189 -20.86 1.90 18.11
C ASN A 189 -19.33 2.09 18.16
N SER A 190 -18.81 3.21 17.65
CA SER A 190 -17.36 3.48 17.54
C SER A 190 -16.60 3.34 18.87
N LEU A 191 -17.23 3.73 19.98
CA LEU A 191 -16.67 3.62 21.33
C LEU A 191 -16.55 2.17 21.81
N LEU A 192 -17.45 1.28 21.37
CA LEU A 192 -17.45 -0.13 21.77
C LEU A 192 -16.22 -0.88 21.21
N PHE A 193 -15.77 -0.50 20.01
CA PHE A 193 -14.64 -1.14 19.33
C PHE A 193 -13.31 -0.42 19.51
N LYS A 194 -13.26 0.68 20.28
CA LYS A 194 -12.06 1.52 20.44
C LYS A 194 -10.83 0.72 20.85
N ASP A 195 -10.99 -0.17 21.83
CA ASP A 195 -9.92 -0.97 22.43
C ASP A 195 -9.88 -2.43 21.89
N ILE A 196 -10.75 -2.76 20.93
CA ILE A 196 -10.82 -4.09 20.32
C ILE A 196 -9.99 -4.10 19.03
N ASN A 197 -9.01 -5.01 18.97
CA ASN A 197 -8.19 -5.23 17.78
C ASN A 197 -8.92 -6.13 16.78
N CYS A 198 -9.57 -5.52 15.79
CA CYS A 198 -10.30 -6.22 14.73
C CYS A 198 -10.24 -5.44 13.41
N LEU A 199 -10.58 -6.10 12.30
CA LEU A 199 -10.78 -5.43 11.02
C LEU A 199 -12.00 -4.51 11.13
N ARG A 200 -11.97 -3.33 10.49
CA ARG A 200 -13.03 -2.33 10.57
C ARG A 200 -13.48 -1.89 9.18
N THR A 201 -14.78 -1.71 9.02
CA THR A 201 -15.39 -1.13 7.82
C THR A 201 -16.55 -0.23 8.20
N ASN A 202 -16.83 0.83 7.44
CA ASN A 202 -17.99 1.70 7.72
C ASN A 202 -19.28 1.13 7.10
N ASP A 203 -19.13 0.42 5.99
CA ASP A 203 -20.19 -0.19 5.21
C ASP A 203 -19.67 -1.46 4.50
N LEU A 204 -20.42 -2.01 3.55
CA LEU A 204 -20.07 -3.21 2.81
C LEU A 204 -19.58 -2.94 1.37
N ASN A 205 -19.42 -1.67 0.96
CA ASN A 205 -19.01 -1.32 -0.42
C ASN A 205 -17.64 -1.89 -0.82
N ASN A 206 -16.73 -2.03 0.15
CA ASN A 206 -15.39 -2.60 -0.06
C ASN A 206 -15.18 -3.88 0.75
N LEU A 207 -16.27 -4.59 1.07
CA LEU A 207 -16.19 -5.80 1.89
C LEU A 207 -15.38 -6.89 1.18
N TYR A 208 -15.54 -7.05 -0.13
CA TYR A 208 -14.75 -8.00 -0.91
C TYR A 208 -13.27 -7.77 -0.72
N ASP A 209 -12.78 -6.55 -0.88
CA ASP A 209 -11.37 -6.20 -0.65
C ASP A 209 -10.94 -6.49 0.79
N SER A 210 -11.84 -6.26 1.76
CA SER A 210 -11.60 -6.47 3.19
C SER A 210 -11.49 -7.95 3.57
N ILE A 211 -12.25 -8.84 2.93
CA ILE A 211 -12.27 -10.29 3.23
C ILE A 211 -11.35 -11.10 2.29
N THR A 212 -11.13 -10.64 1.05
CA THR A 212 -10.17 -11.22 0.09
C THR A 212 -8.76 -10.74 0.27
N ARG A 213 -8.57 -9.76 1.17
CA ARG A 213 -7.33 -9.50 1.90
C ARG A 213 -6.81 -10.82 2.48
N LYS A 214 -6.19 -11.66 1.67
CA LYS A 214 -4.98 -12.37 2.06
C LYS A 214 -3.92 -11.29 2.17
N ALA A 215 -3.07 -11.42 3.16
CA ALA A 215 -2.06 -10.43 3.40
C ALA A 215 -0.96 -10.53 2.35
N TYR A 216 -1.21 -9.96 1.17
CA TYR A 216 -0.29 -10.12 0.07
C TYR A 216 1.03 -9.35 0.27
N LEU A 217 1.04 -8.36 1.18
CA LEU A 217 2.22 -7.60 1.61
C LEU A 217 2.70 -7.91 3.02
N GLU A 218 2.14 -8.90 3.71
CA GLU A 218 2.72 -9.31 4.98
C GLU A 218 4.12 -9.88 4.75
N LEU A 219 5.08 -9.30 5.46
CA LEU A 219 6.43 -9.83 5.52
C LEU A 219 6.39 -11.15 6.29
N ASP A 220 7.05 -12.16 5.74
CA ASP A 220 7.16 -13.49 6.30
C ASP A 220 8.63 -13.93 6.43
N GLY A 221 8.85 -14.94 7.27
CA GLY A 221 10.15 -15.59 7.48
C GLY A 221 11.30 -14.61 7.72
N LYS A 222 12.41 -14.81 6.99
CA LYS A 222 13.64 -14.01 7.15
C LYS A 222 13.46 -12.53 6.79
N LEU A 223 12.55 -12.18 5.88
CA LEU A 223 12.33 -10.76 5.54
C LEU A 223 11.68 -10.02 6.70
N LYS A 224 10.69 -10.64 7.37
CA LYS A 224 10.08 -10.10 8.59
C LYS A 224 11.11 -9.96 9.72
N GLU A 225 11.91 -11.00 9.93
CA GLU A 225 12.97 -10.99 10.94
C GLU A 225 13.95 -9.83 10.74
N ALA A 226 14.44 -9.64 9.51
CA ALA A 226 15.35 -8.53 9.18
C ALA A 226 14.68 -7.15 9.35
N PHE A 227 13.41 -7.03 8.96
CA PHE A 227 12.64 -5.80 9.10
C PHE A 227 12.44 -5.42 10.58
N ASP A 228 11.99 -6.38 11.40
CA ASP A 228 11.75 -6.19 12.83
C ASP A 228 13.05 -5.88 13.58
N PHE A 229 14.14 -6.56 13.22
CA PHE A 229 15.47 -6.29 13.76
C PHE A 229 15.92 -4.85 13.45
N LEU A 230 15.85 -4.43 12.19
CA LEU A 230 16.19 -3.05 11.81
C LEU A 230 15.25 -2.03 12.46
N SER A 231 13.96 -2.34 12.60
CA SER A 231 13.00 -1.50 13.33
C SER A 231 13.41 -1.30 14.79
N ALA A 232 13.81 -2.37 15.47
CA ALA A 232 14.29 -2.32 16.85
C ALA A 232 15.55 -1.45 17.00
N VAL A 233 16.48 -1.51 16.03
CA VAL A 233 17.66 -0.64 16.01
C VAL A 233 17.26 0.82 15.74
N ASN A 234 16.37 1.05 14.77
CA ASN A 234 15.87 2.38 14.41
C ASN A 234 15.22 3.10 15.59
N ARG A 235 14.55 2.38 16.50
CA ARG A 235 13.96 2.95 17.73
C ARG A 235 14.95 3.77 18.56
N LYS A 236 16.25 3.42 18.53
CA LYS A 236 17.33 4.19 19.17
C LYS A 236 18.03 5.12 18.19
N ALA A 237 18.38 4.62 17.01
CA ALA A 237 19.21 5.35 16.05
C ALA A 237 18.54 6.65 15.57
N TYR A 238 17.23 6.64 15.31
CA TYR A 238 16.51 7.79 14.75
C TYR A 238 16.27 8.94 15.73
N ASN A 239 16.65 8.81 16.99
CA ASN A 239 16.77 9.97 17.89
C ASN A 239 17.89 10.92 17.46
N SER A 240 18.87 10.44 16.69
CA SER A 240 19.88 11.29 16.07
C SER A 240 19.45 11.67 14.66
N ILE A 241 19.25 12.97 14.43
CA ILE A 241 18.97 13.51 13.09
C ILE A 241 20.04 13.09 12.06
N TYR A 242 21.29 12.94 12.47
CA TYR A 242 22.38 12.55 11.54
C TYR A 242 22.26 11.11 11.09
N LEU A 243 21.77 10.21 11.94
CA LEU A 243 21.61 8.80 11.59
C LEU A 243 20.44 8.55 10.62
N LEU A 244 19.53 9.52 10.41
CA LEU A 244 18.53 9.45 9.33
C LEU A 244 19.18 9.38 7.94
N SER A 245 20.42 9.86 7.80
CA SER A 245 21.18 9.81 6.54
C SER A 245 21.87 8.47 6.29
N ASN A 246 21.72 7.48 7.19
CA ASN A 246 22.32 6.16 7.02
C ASN A 246 21.47 5.24 6.14
N LEU A 247 22.06 4.76 5.04
CA LEU A 247 21.37 3.97 4.01
C LEU A 247 20.93 2.57 4.45
N ILE A 248 21.52 2.01 5.51
CA ILE A 248 21.13 0.68 6.02
C ILE A 248 19.89 0.83 6.89
N LEU A 249 19.87 1.88 7.71
CA LEU A 249 18.76 2.15 8.61
C LEU A 249 17.45 2.46 7.87
N SER A 250 17.50 2.92 6.61
CA SER A 250 16.30 3.07 5.78
C SER A 250 15.71 1.73 5.29
N LYS A 251 16.32 0.59 5.66
CA LYS A 251 15.90 -0.76 5.25
C LYS A 251 15.95 -0.99 3.73
N ASN A 252 16.69 -0.16 2.98
CA ASN A 252 16.79 -0.33 1.53
C ASN A 252 17.72 -1.52 1.18
N PRO A 253 17.21 -2.58 0.54
CA PRO A 253 17.99 -3.78 0.25
C PRO A 253 19.00 -3.59 -0.90
N SER A 254 18.83 -2.58 -1.73
CA SER A 254 19.68 -2.29 -2.89
C SER A 254 20.82 -1.32 -2.58
N ALA A 255 20.79 -0.68 -1.40
CA ALA A 255 21.79 0.32 -1.01
C ALA A 255 22.98 -0.26 -0.22
N ASN A 256 22.93 -1.53 0.18
CA ASN A 256 23.90 -2.20 1.03
C ASN A 256 23.81 -3.73 0.88
N ASN A 257 24.69 -4.48 1.55
CA ASN A 257 24.70 -5.94 1.48
C ASN A 257 24.11 -6.62 2.72
N PHE A 258 23.55 -5.87 3.68
CA PHE A 258 23.06 -6.42 4.94
C PHE A 258 22.00 -7.50 4.72
N LEU A 259 20.94 -7.17 3.97
CA LEU A 259 19.84 -8.11 3.76
C LEU A 259 20.28 -9.33 2.94
N ASN A 260 21.07 -9.12 1.89
CA ASN A 260 21.58 -10.22 1.06
C ASN A 260 22.48 -11.18 1.86
N GLY A 261 23.43 -10.63 2.63
CA GLY A 261 24.31 -11.40 3.49
C GLY A 261 23.54 -12.17 4.56
N PHE A 262 22.52 -11.55 5.15
CA PHE A 262 21.64 -12.22 6.12
C PHE A 262 20.86 -13.38 5.48
N LEU A 263 20.24 -13.16 4.33
CA LEU A 263 19.47 -14.20 3.63
C LEU A 263 20.34 -15.40 3.22
N LYS A 264 21.57 -15.14 2.79
CA LYS A 264 22.59 -16.15 2.43
C LYS A 264 23.25 -16.83 3.63
N GLY A 265 22.97 -16.38 4.86
CA GLY A 265 23.61 -16.92 6.06
C GLY A 265 25.11 -16.61 6.12
N GLU A 266 25.54 -15.49 5.53
CA GLU A 266 26.92 -15.04 5.62
C GLU A 266 27.30 -14.77 7.09
N LYS A 267 28.54 -15.12 7.45
CA LYS A 267 29.08 -14.78 8.77
C LYS A 267 29.46 -13.32 8.81
N ALA A 268 29.19 -12.68 9.94
CA ALA A 268 29.67 -11.33 10.22
C ALA A 268 31.19 -11.22 9.99
N ARG A 269 31.61 -10.19 9.26
CA ARG A 269 33.02 -9.88 9.08
C ARG A 269 33.53 -9.14 10.30
N THR A 270 34.62 -9.62 10.91
CA THR A 270 35.26 -8.95 12.03
C THR A 270 35.84 -7.61 11.56
N GLN A 271 35.36 -6.51 12.16
CA GLN A 271 35.84 -5.17 11.83
C GLN A 271 37.17 -4.92 12.55
N ASN A 272 38.26 -4.85 11.80
CA ASN A 272 39.55 -4.43 12.33
C ASN A 272 39.70 -2.90 12.26
N ILE A 273 40.63 -2.36 13.05
CA ILE A 273 40.87 -0.91 13.12
C ILE A 273 41.25 -0.30 11.76
N PHE A 274 41.96 -1.05 10.92
CA PHE A 274 42.32 -0.63 9.57
C PHE A 274 41.09 -0.38 8.67
N THR A 275 40.07 -1.23 8.76
CA THR A 275 38.84 -1.09 7.96
C THR A 275 38.05 0.15 8.36
N VAL A 276 37.99 0.43 9.67
CA VAL A 276 37.36 1.65 10.20
C VAL A 276 38.11 2.89 9.72
N VAL A 277 39.44 2.95 9.90
CA VAL A 277 40.27 4.09 9.49
C VAL A 277 40.18 4.32 7.98
N SER A 278 40.26 3.27 7.16
CA SER A 278 40.10 3.37 5.70
C SER A 278 38.75 3.96 5.31
N SER A 279 37.68 3.52 5.98
CA SER A 279 36.32 4.02 5.71
C SER A 279 36.15 5.48 6.11
N LEU A 280 36.78 5.92 7.21
CA LEU A 280 36.82 7.32 7.62
C LEU A 280 37.57 8.20 6.61
N ILE A 281 38.77 7.80 6.19
CA ILE A 281 39.56 8.55 5.21
C ILE A 281 38.76 8.75 3.92
N ILE A 282 38.16 7.69 3.40
CA ILE A 282 37.38 7.75 2.16
C ILE A 282 36.12 8.58 2.34
N TYR A 283 35.43 8.46 3.46
CA TYR A 283 34.27 9.28 3.77
C TYR A 283 34.62 10.77 3.74
N TYR A 284 35.68 11.18 4.45
CA TYR A 284 36.06 12.60 4.52
C TYR A 284 36.52 13.12 3.17
N LEU A 285 37.41 12.41 2.47
CA LEU A 285 37.88 12.79 1.14
C LEU A 285 36.70 12.99 0.17
N LYS A 286 35.81 12.00 0.10
CA LYS A 286 34.62 12.04 -0.76
C LYS A 286 33.68 13.19 -0.37
N SER A 287 33.42 13.37 0.93
CA SER A 287 32.50 14.40 1.43
C SER A 287 33.01 15.81 1.16
N PHE A 288 34.31 16.08 1.35
CA PHE A 288 34.90 17.38 1.05
C PHE A 288 34.90 17.68 -0.44
N ILE A 289 35.22 16.70 -1.30
CA ILE A 289 35.12 16.86 -2.76
C ILE A 289 33.67 17.20 -3.17
N TYR A 290 32.69 16.46 -2.65
CA TYR A 290 31.28 16.77 -2.93
C TYR A 290 30.85 18.11 -2.37
N PHE A 291 31.39 18.54 -1.22
CA PHE A 291 31.06 19.83 -0.64
C PHE A 291 31.57 20.98 -1.51
N VAL A 292 32.81 20.90 -2.00
CA VAL A 292 33.35 21.86 -2.97
C VAL A 292 32.52 21.88 -4.25
N LEU A 293 32.18 20.70 -4.80
CA LEU A 293 31.33 20.60 -5.98
C LEU A 293 29.93 21.22 -5.74
N TYR A 294 29.38 21.04 -4.55
CA TYR A 294 28.10 21.61 -4.15
C TYR A 294 28.15 23.14 -4.10
N LEU A 295 29.25 23.73 -3.61
CA LEU A 295 29.47 25.18 -3.70
C LEU A 295 29.52 25.69 -5.15
N LEU A 296 30.12 24.91 -6.06
CA LEU A 296 30.10 25.24 -7.49
C LEU A 296 28.69 25.15 -8.09
N PHE A 297 27.84 24.22 -7.63
CA PHE A 297 26.43 24.19 -8.02
C PHE A 297 25.66 25.42 -7.52
N PHE A 298 25.93 25.91 -6.31
CA PHE A 298 25.39 27.20 -5.83
C PHE A 298 25.79 28.37 -6.73
N ALA A 299 27.07 28.43 -7.13
CA ALA A 299 27.56 29.47 -8.03
C ALA A 299 26.86 29.38 -9.41
N ALA A 300 26.79 28.18 -9.99
CA ALA A 300 26.08 27.92 -11.24
C ALA A 300 24.59 28.33 -11.14
N PHE A 301 23.91 27.98 -10.05
CA PHE A 301 22.53 28.39 -9.82
C PHE A 301 22.39 29.91 -9.78
N ARG A 302 23.22 30.61 -9.00
CA ARG A 302 23.23 32.09 -8.90
C ARG A 302 23.42 32.75 -10.27
N MET A 303 24.33 32.24 -11.09
CA MET A 303 24.59 32.74 -12.45
C MET A 303 23.45 32.47 -13.43
N SER A 304 22.63 31.42 -13.19
CA SER A 304 21.53 31.08 -14.09
C SER A 304 20.43 32.15 -14.08
N GLY A 305 20.26 32.82 -12.94
CA GLY A 305 19.16 33.74 -12.66
C GLY A 305 17.79 33.05 -12.64
N LEU A 306 17.75 31.73 -12.48
CA LEU A 306 16.53 30.99 -12.18
C LEU A 306 16.05 31.39 -10.78
N GLY A 307 14.74 31.57 -10.63
CA GLY A 307 14.16 31.96 -9.37
C GLY A 307 12.67 31.63 -9.37
N TYR A 308 12.13 31.50 -8.16
CA TYR A 308 10.72 31.32 -7.90
C TYR A 308 10.29 32.36 -6.88
N SER A 309 9.23 33.08 -7.18
CA SER A 309 8.68 34.10 -6.30
C SER A 309 7.62 33.48 -5.41
N ILE A 310 7.86 33.51 -4.10
CA ILE A 310 6.85 33.18 -3.09
C ILE A 310 5.74 34.23 -3.20
N ASN A 311 4.48 33.81 -3.11
CA ASN A 311 3.34 34.70 -3.12
C ASN A 311 2.68 34.73 -1.73
N PRO A 312 2.97 35.72 -0.89
CA PRO A 312 2.42 35.79 0.47
C PRO A 312 0.90 36.00 0.52
N SER A 313 0.28 36.41 -0.60
CA SER A 313 -1.19 36.59 -0.66
C SER A 313 -1.95 35.26 -0.78
N SER A 314 -1.26 34.17 -1.18
CA SER A 314 -1.86 32.85 -1.20
C SER A 314 -1.88 32.26 0.21
N LYS A 315 -3.02 31.74 0.65
CA LYS A 315 -3.13 31.04 1.95
C LYS A 315 -2.51 29.66 1.92
N GLU A 316 -2.63 28.97 0.79
CA GLU A 316 -2.16 27.60 0.60
C GLU A 316 -1.04 27.53 -0.45
N PHE A 317 -0.08 26.63 -0.21
CA PHE A 317 1.01 26.33 -1.13
C PHE A 317 1.16 24.82 -1.32
N ILE A 318 1.23 24.38 -2.57
CA ILE A 318 1.42 22.97 -2.95
C ILE A 318 2.84 22.77 -3.43
N LEU A 319 3.56 21.82 -2.84
CA LEU A 319 4.94 21.51 -3.20
C LEU A 319 5.03 20.07 -3.71
N ILE A 320 5.53 19.89 -4.92
CA ILE A 320 5.68 18.58 -5.58
C ILE A 320 7.13 18.14 -5.45
N ASP A 321 7.42 17.21 -4.55
CA ASP A 321 8.76 16.63 -4.37
C ASP A 321 8.95 15.43 -5.31
N THR A 322 9.80 15.62 -6.33
CA THR A 322 9.99 14.64 -7.41
C THR A 322 11.38 14.75 -8.04
N PHE A 323 11.75 13.78 -8.87
CA PHE A 323 13.06 13.71 -9.53
C PHE A 323 13.08 14.41 -10.89
N PHE A 324 14.15 15.16 -11.14
CA PHE A 324 14.41 15.80 -12.43
C PHE A 324 15.57 15.05 -13.11
N LEU A 325 15.24 14.27 -14.14
CA LEU A 325 16.20 13.48 -14.90
C LEU A 325 16.96 14.36 -15.89
N ILE A 326 18.18 14.79 -15.54
CA ILE A 326 18.98 15.74 -16.32
C ILE A 326 19.19 15.26 -17.76
N ASP A 327 19.48 13.97 -17.95
CA ASP A 327 19.72 13.41 -19.28
C ASP A 327 18.45 13.41 -20.15
N ARG A 328 17.25 13.36 -19.56
CA ARG A 328 15.99 13.50 -20.29
C ARG A 328 15.76 14.96 -20.68
N ILE A 329 15.82 15.88 -19.71
CA ILE A 329 15.61 17.32 -19.92
C ILE A 329 16.59 17.87 -20.97
N GLN A 330 17.86 17.44 -20.92
CA GLN A 330 18.87 17.86 -21.89
C GLN A 330 18.58 17.32 -23.31
N ARG A 331 18.06 16.09 -23.43
CA ARG A 331 17.73 15.48 -24.73
C ARG A 331 16.46 16.07 -25.35
N SER A 332 15.41 16.26 -24.56
CA SER A 332 14.16 16.89 -25.00
C SER A 332 14.25 18.41 -25.10
N ASN A 333 15.28 19.01 -24.51
CA ASN A 333 15.43 20.46 -24.34
C ASN A 333 14.21 21.11 -23.67
N LYS A 334 13.50 20.36 -22.79
CA LYS A 334 12.30 20.80 -22.04
C LYS A 334 12.09 19.89 -20.83
N PHE A 335 11.51 20.41 -19.75
CA PHE A 335 11.07 19.57 -18.64
C PHE A 335 9.70 18.92 -18.90
N GLU A 336 9.63 17.62 -18.64
CA GLU A 336 8.40 16.83 -18.60
C GLU A 336 8.46 15.93 -17.37
N ASP A 337 7.44 16.00 -16.53
CA ASP A 337 7.37 15.14 -15.35
C ASP A 337 7.21 13.67 -15.78
N SER A 338 8.14 12.83 -15.32
CA SER A 338 8.17 11.39 -15.62
C SER A 338 7.54 10.53 -14.52
N TYR A 339 7.16 11.16 -13.41
CA TYR A 339 6.74 10.54 -12.16
C TYR A 339 5.27 10.86 -11.90
N PHE A 340 4.90 12.13 -11.87
CA PHE A 340 3.52 12.61 -11.72
C PHE A 340 2.92 13.08 -13.06
N ILE A 341 2.89 12.17 -14.04
CA ILE A 341 2.42 12.46 -15.41
C ILE A 341 0.97 12.96 -15.38
N GLY A 342 0.68 14.11 -16.00
CA GLY A 342 -0.68 14.68 -16.04
C GLY A 342 -1.06 15.49 -14.80
N PHE A 343 -0.19 15.56 -13.78
CA PHE A 343 -0.52 16.24 -12.53
C PHE A 343 -0.43 17.76 -12.63
N LYS A 344 0.46 18.27 -13.48
CA LYS A 344 0.65 19.70 -13.71
C LYS A 344 -0.63 20.35 -14.24
N GLU A 345 -1.31 19.67 -15.15
CA GLU A 345 -2.54 20.10 -15.81
C GLU A 345 -3.69 20.32 -14.78
N VAL A 346 -3.76 19.48 -13.74
CA VAL A 346 -4.75 19.61 -12.65
C VAL A 346 -4.45 20.81 -11.72
N LEU A 347 -3.17 21.19 -11.63
CA LEU A 347 -2.68 22.28 -10.79
C LEU A 347 -2.68 23.64 -11.51
N ASP A 348 -2.58 23.67 -12.83
CA ASP A 348 -2.59 24.90 -13.64
C ASP A 348 -3.96 25.61 -13.70
N ASN A 349 -4.96 25.14 -12.92
CA ASN A 349 -6.23 25.82 -12.72
C ASN A 349 -6.08 27.15 -11.94
N PRO A 350 -6.88 28.20 -12.27
CA PRO A 350 -6.81 29.50 -11.59
C PRO A 350 -7.01 29.35 -10.06
N GLY A 351 -6.08 29.88 -9.27
CA GLY A 351 -6.18 29.93 -7.80
C GLY A 351 -5.26 28.97 -7.03
N LYS A 352 -4.58 28.04 -7.69
CA LYS A 352 -3.62 27.14 -7.04
C LYS A 352 -2.19 27.68 -7.13
N HIS A 353 -1.53 27.83 -5.99
CA HIS A 353 -0.13 28.23 -5.92
C HIS A 353 0.74 27.00 -5.68
N TYR A 354 1.58 26.62 -6.66
CA TYR A 354 2.41 25.43 -6.55
C TYR A 354 3.85 25.63 -7.04
N ALA A 355 4.74 24.72 -6.64
CA ALA A 355 6.07 24.58 -7.20
C ALA A 355 6.54 23.12 -7.14
N TYR A 356 7.49 22.77 -7.99
CA TYR A 356 8.30 21.57 -7.86
C TYR A 356 9.46 21.80 -6.91
N LEU A 357 9.76 20.82 -6.06
CA LEU A 357 10.99 20.68 -5.28
C LEU A 357 11.86 19.61 -5.97
N PRO A 358 12.70 19.98 -6.95
CA PRO A 358 13.37 19.00 -7.79
C PRO A 358 14.56 18.33 -7.08
N VAL A 359 14.62 17.00 -7.15
CA VAL A 359 15.84 16.23 -6.92
C VAL A 359 16.54 15.99 -8.25
N PHE A 360 17.60 16.73 -8.53
CA PHE A 360 18.35 16.63 -9.78
C PHE A 360 19.18 15.33 -9.83
N TYR A 361 18.84 14.44 -10.77
CA TYR A 361 19.50 13.15 -10.92
C TYR A 361 20.48 13.13 -12.11
N SER A 362 21.60 12.40 -11.97
CA SER A 362 22.56 12.07 -13.05
C SER A 362 23.62 13.12 -13.46
N THR A 363 23.97 14.12 -12.64
CA THR A 363 25.14 14.99 -12.97
C THR A 363 26.06 15.30 -11.80
N LYS A 364 27.37 15.28 -12.08
CA LYS A 364 28.42 15.86 -11.23
C LYS A 364 29.07 17.09 -11.89
N ASN A 365 28.48 17.60 -12.97
CA ASN A 365 29.05 18.69 -13.77
C ASN A 365 28.21 19.97 -13.59
N PRO A 366 28.75 21.03 -12.95
CA PRO A 366 28.05 22.30 -12.73
C PRO A 366 27.60 23.01 -14.00
N LEU A 367 28.37 22.90 -15.09
CA LEU A 367 28.00 23.49 -16.38
C LEU A 367 26.79 22.78 -17.01
N ARG A 368 26.67 21.47 -16.82
CA ARG A 368 25.47 20.74 -17.27
C ARG A 368 24.26 21.20 -16.48
N LEU A 369 24.37 21.32 -15.15
CA LEU A 369 23.27 21.77 -14.31
C LEU A 369 22.88 23.24 -14.60
N PHE A 370 23.85 24.11 -14.87
CA PHE A 370 23.61 25.48 -15.33
C PHE A 370 22.74 25.53 -16.59
N LYS A 371 23.02 24.68 -17.59
CA LYS A 371 22.19 24.58 -18.80
C LYS A 371 20.75 24.15 -18.47
N ILE A 372 20.57 23.21 -17.55
CA ILE A 372 19.24 22.81 -17.08
C ILE A 372 18.52 24.00 -16.43
N PHE A 373 19.17 24.76 -15.55
CA PHE A 373 18.56 25.95 -14.96
C PHE A 373 18.12 26.98 -16.01
N LYS A 374 18.90 27.16 -17.09
CA LYS A 374 18.52 28.03 -18.21
C LYS A 374 17.29 27.51 -18.97
N ILE A 375 17.19 26.20 -19.18
CA ILE A 375 16.00 25.57 -19.78
C ILE A 375 14.77 25.80 -18.90
N LEU A 376 14.86 25.49 -17.60
CA LEU A 376 13.76 25.69 -16.65
C LEU A 376 13.32 27.16 -16.57
N LYS A 377 14.28 28.10 -16.59
CA LYS A 377 14.00 29.53 -16.61
C LYS A 377 13.29 29.96 -17.89
N ARG A 378 13.77 29.50 -19.05
CA ARG A 378 13.19 29.82 -20.37
C ARG A 378 11.74 29.36 -20.44
N ASP A 379 11.46 28.16 -19.95
CA ASP A 379 10.13 27.53 -19.99
C ASP A 379 9.23 27.97 -18.82
N LYS A 380 9.73 28.87 -17.96
CA LYS A 380 9.03 29.39 -16.77
C LYS A 380 8.54 28.28 -15.82
N GLU A 381 9.30 27.20 -15.71
CA GLU A 381 8.97 26.11 -14.80
C GLU A 381 9.00 26.59 -13.34
N LEU A 382 7.93 26.28 -12.61
CA LEU A 382 7.74 26.69 -11.22
C LEU A 382 8.58 25.79 -10.29
N VAL A 383 9.85 26.11 -10.11
CA VAL A 383 10.79 25.28 -9.34
C VAL A 383 11.35 26.02 -8.12
N LEU A 384 11.23 25.40 -6.94
CA LEU A 384 11.82 25.84 -5.69
C LEU A 384 13.01 24.93 -5.36
N THR A 385 14.19 25.29 -5.84
CA THR A 385 15.39 24.46 -5.69
C THR A 385 16.05 24.61 -4.30
N GLU A 386 16.87 23.63 -3.91
CA GLU A 386 17.68 23.71 -2.69
C GLU A 386 18.58 24.96 -2.65
N TYR A 387 19.04 25.42 -3.82
CA TYR A 387 19.93 26.57 -3.97
C TYR A 387 19.24 27.92 -3.71
N GLN A 388 17.89 27.92 -3.71
CA GLN A 388 17.06 29.07 -3.31
C GLN A 388 16.76 29.03 -1.81
N LEU A 389 16.59 27.82 -1.26
CA LEU A 389 16.14 27.61 0.12
C LEU A 389 17.27 27.78 1.14
N LEU A 390 18.44 27.21 0.85
CA LEU A 390 19.52 27.10 1.82
C LEU A 390 20.39 28.36 1.85
N SER A 391 20.71 28.83 3.06
CA SER A 391 21.58 29.99 3.27
C SER A 391 23.03 29.58 3.57
N GLY A 392 23.95 30.56 3.65
CA GLY A 392 25.33 30.30 4.05
C GLY A 392 25.46 29.64 5.43
N MET A 393 24.55 29.94 6.36
CA MET A 393 24.51 29.29 7.68
C MET A 393 24.16 27.79 7.57
N ASP A 394 23.33 27.41 6.61
CA ASP A 394 22.99 26.01 6.36
C ASP A 394 24.14 25.24 5.71
N LEU A 395 24.98 25.93 4.91
CA LEU A 395 26.25 25.36 4.43
C LEU A 395 27.22 25.05 5.58
N LEU A 396 27.28 25.89 6.62
CA LEU A 396 28.07 25.60 7.83
C LEU A 396 27.52 24.39 8.61
N LYS A 397 26.19 24.24 8.68
CA LYS A 397 25.57 23.03 9.29
C LYS A 397 25.90 21.77 8.50
N ILE A 398 25.91 21.84 7.17
CA ILE A 398 26.35 20.74 6.30
C ILE A 398 27.81 20.39 6.59
N PHE A 399 28.69 21.39 6.67
CA PHE A 399 30.09 21.17 7.01
C PHE A 399 30.24 20.49 8.39
N TYR A 400 29.49 20.93 9.40
CA TYR A 400 29.46 20.29 10.71
C TYR A 400 28.93 18.85 10.68
N PHE A 401 27.91 18.57 9.87
CA PHE A 401 27.44 17.20 9.63
C PHE A 401 28.56 16.33 9.06
N ILE A 402 29.32 16.83 8.08
CA ILE A 402 30.44 16.10 7.49
C ILE A 402 31.41 15.67 8.59
N LEU A 403 31.79 16.58 9.49
CA LEU A 403 32.73 16.31 10.58
C LEU A 403 32.20 15.31 11.63
N THR A 404 30.90 15.28 11.88
CA THR A 404 30.34 14.58 13.05
C THR A 404 29.63 13.28 12.73
N TYR A 405 29.12 13.11 11.51
CA TYR A 405 28.33 11.94 11.11
C TYR A 405 29.04 10.60 11.35
N PRO A 406 30.33 10.40 10.98
CA PRO A 406 30.98 9.11 11.18
C PRO A 406 31.04 8.70 12.65
N PHE A 407 31.27 9.66 13.55
CA PHE A 407 31.30 9.38 14.99
C PHE A 407 29.92 8.94 15.51
N LYS A 408 28.82 9.51 14.99
CA LYS A 408 27.47 9.04 15.33
C LYS A 408 27.25 7.59 14.90
N VAL A 409 27.74 7.20 13.72
CA VAL A 409 27.68 5.82 13.24
C VAL A 409 28.52 4.89 14.12
N LEU A 410 29.74 5.27 14.48
CA LEU A 410 30.61 4.45 15.34
C LEU A 410 30.03 4.28 16.76
N VAL A 411 29.40 5.32 17.31
CA VAL A 411 28.67 5.22 18.59
C VAL A 411 27.49 4.25 18.47
N LEU A 412 26.72 4.29 17.38
CA LEU A 412 25.65 3.32 17.14
C LEU A 412 26.21 1.89 17.07
N VAL A 413 27.29 1.67 16.30
CA VAL A 413 27.96 0.37 16.15
C VAL A 413 28.44 -0.20 17.49
N LYS A 414 28.94 0.65 18.40
CA LYS A 414 29.35 0.25 19.75
C LYS A 414 28.17 -0.15 20.64
N ASN A 415 27.00 0.46 20.43
CA ASN A 415 25.82 0.26 21.27
C ASN A 415 24.91 -0.90 20.81
N ILE A 416 25.17 -1.48 19.63
CA ILE A 416 24.52 -2.71 19.17
C ILE A 416 25.16 -3.90 19.90
N LYS A 417 24.37 -4.63 20.69
CA LYS A 417 24.84 -5.79 21.48
C LYS A 417 25.30 -6.93 20.57
N GLU A 418 26.26 -7.70 21.04
CA GLU A 418 26.89 -8.80 20.32
C GLU A 418 26.26 -10.14 20.76
N ASP A 419 25.02 -10.37 20.34
CA ASP A 419 24.21 -11.52 20.74
C ASP A 419 23.73 -12.39 19.56
N ALA A 420 23.63 -11.82 18.35
CA ALA A 420 23.15 -12.53 17.15
C ALA A 420 24.01 -12.26 15.89
N ASN A 421 23.99 -13.19 14.92
CA ASN A 421 24.67 -13.01 13.63
C ASN A 421 24.21 -11.73 12.89
N LEU A 422 22.92 -11.37 13.00
CA LEU A 422 22.34 -10.13 12.50
C LEU A 422 23.05 -8.88 13.06
N SER A 423 23.34 -8.85 14.37
CA SER A 423 24.04 -7.76 15.03
C SER A 423 25.45 -7.59 14.48
N GLY A 424 26.17 -8.69 14.23
CA GLY A 424 27.50 -8.65 13.61
C GLY A 424 27.47 -8.16 12.16
N LEU A 425 26.55 -8.66 11.34
CA LEU A 425 26.37 -8.22 9.95
C LEU A 425 26.03 -6.72 9.89
N LEU A 426 25.11 -6.25 10.73
CA LEU A 426 24.72 -4.85 10.79
C LEU A 426 25.89 -3.96 11.18
N ARG A 427 26.65 -4.31 12.22
CA ARG A 427 27.84 -3.54 12.66
C ARG A 427 28.86 -3.41 11.52
N SER A 428 29.11 -4.50 10.79
CA SER A 428 30.01 -4.51 9.65
C SER A 428 29.53 -3.60 8.51
N GLU A 429 28.26 -3.73 8.12
CA GLU A 429 27.67 -2.92 7.04
C GLU A 429 27.57 -1.44 7.42
N LEU A 430 27.26 -1.09 8.68
CA LEU A 430 27.25 0.29 9.15
C LEU A 430 28.62 0.98 8.98
N VAL A 431 29.72 0.30 9.31
CA VAL A 431 31.07 0.85 9.10
C VAL A 431 31.37 0.97 7.60
N SER A 432 31.10 -0.08 6.81
CA SER A 432 31.30 -0.08 5.35
C SER A 432 30.52 1.06 4.67
N SER A 433 29.32 1.35 5.16
CA SER A 433 28.43 2.39 4.62
C SER A 433 29.00 3.80 4.66
N LEU A 434 29.97 4.08 5.55
CA LEU A 434 30.65 5.38 5.60
C LEU A 434 31.28 5.72 4.24
N ARG A 435 31.71 4.72 3.46
CA ARG A 435 32.28 4.93 2.12
C ARG A 435 31.23 5.41 1.10
N CYS A 436 29.96 5.15 1.37
CA CYS A 436 28.86 5.37 0.44
C CYS A 436 28.07 6.65 0.76
N VAL A 437 27.89 6.99 2.03
CA VAL A 437 27.05 8.11 2.48
C VAL A 437 27.62 9.48 2.05
N SER A 438 26.72 10.44 1.84
CA SER A 438 27.01 11.84 1.53
C SER A 438 26.07 12.75 2.35
N PHE A 439 26.45 14.03 2.53
CA PHE A 439 25.64 15.03 3.21
C PHE A 439 24.38 15.46 2.43
N LEU A 440 24.24 15.05 1.17
CA LEU A 440 23.09 15.42 0.32
C LEU A 440 21.74 15.02 0.95
N ASN A 441 21.69 13.89 1.66
CA ASN A 441 20.48 13.51 2.41
C ASN A 441 20.22 14.48 3.58
N PHE A 442 21.26 14.90 4.30
CA PHE A 442 21.13 15.86 5.39
C PHE A 442 20.75 17.27 4.88
N SER A 443 21.17 17.66 3.67
CA SER A 443 20.73 18.94 3.09
C SER A 443 19.21 18.95 2.88
N ARG A 444 18.57 17.79 2.63
CA ARG A 444 17.09 17.67 2.55
C ARG A 444 16.39 17.98 3.86
N TYR A 445 16.98 17.60 5.00
CA TYR A 445 16.46 18.02 6.30
C TYR A 445 16.46 19.54 6.41
N LEU A 446 17.56 20.20 6.02
CA LEU A 446 17.64 21.66 6.02
C LEU A 446 16.65 22.30 5.04
N GLN A 447 16.44 21.71 3.86
CA GLN A 447 15.42 22.16 2.91
C GLN A 447 14.01 22.08 3.51
N GLY A 448 13.66 20.94 4.14
CA GLY A 448 12.38 20.77 4.82
C GLY A 448 12.12 21.83 5.89
N ARG A 449 13.13 22.17 6.69
CA ARG A 449 13.03 23.26 7.69
C ARG A 449 12.73 24.61 7.05
N LYS A 450 13.38 24.92 5.93
CA LYS A 450 13.16 26.19 5.21
C LYS A 450 11.77 26.26 4.62
N ILE A 451 11.29 25.15 4.06
CA ILE A 451 9.94 25.03 3.53
C ILE A 451 8.90 25.22 4.64
N ALA A 452 9.09 24.58 5.80
CA ALA A 452 8.22 24.75 6.96
C ALA A 452 8.11 26.22 7.42
N GLY A 453 9.19 27.00 7.29
CA GLY A 453 9.24 28.42 7.62
C GLY A 453 8.71 29.39 6.55
N LEU A 454 8.23 28.91 5.40
CA LEU A 454 7.67 29.78 4.34
C LEU A 454 6.40 30.49 4.83
N PRO A 455 6.08 31.71 4.36
CA PRO A 455 4.98 32.52 4.88
C PRO A 455 3.59 32.12 4.32
N TYR A 456 3.26 30.83 4.36
CA TYR A 456 1.93 30.30 3.99
C TYR A 456 1.16 29.84 5.23
N GLU A 457 -0.17 29.87 5.21
CA GLU A 457 -0.99 29.31 6.30
C GLU A 457 -0.99 27.78 6.26
N LYS A 458 -1.06 27.20 5.05
CA LYS A 458 -1.05 25.76 4.80
C LYS A 458 -0.05 25.40 3.70
N ILE A 459 0.70 24.31 3.91
CA ILE A 459 1.62 23.75 2.92
C ILE A 459 1.29 22.28 2.72
N LYS A 460 0.86 21.92 1.50
CA LYS A 460 0.66 20.52 1.09
C LYS A 460 1.91 20.06 0.35
N VAL A 461 2.59 19.03 0.85
CA VAL A 461 3.74 18.42 0.18
C VAL A 461 3.32 17.09 -0.43
N ILE A 462 3.39 16.97 -1.75
CA ILE A 462 3.10 15.75 -2.49
C ILE A 462 4.44 15.18 -2.94
N SER A 463 4.85 14.10 -2.29
CA SER A 463 6.21 13.57 -2.38
C SER A 463 6.23 12.21 -3.04
N TRP A 464 7.14 12.01 -3.99
CA TRP A 464 7.47 10.67 -4.47
C TRP A 464 8.13 9.89 -3.33
N PHE A 465 7.42 8.91 -2.77
CA PHE A 465 7.73 8.35 -1.46
C PHE A 465 8.24 6.90 -1.55
N GLU A 466 9.56 6.75 -1.62
CA GLU A 466 10.20 5.43 -1.52
C GLU A 466 10.66 5.10 -0.08
N ASN A 467 10.34 5.99 0.87
CA ASN A 467 10.68 5.91 2.29
C ASN A 467 12.19 5.70 2.52
N GLN A 468 13.00 6.34 1.68
CA GLN A 468 14.45 6.31 1.74
C GLN A 468 14.98 7.40 2.67
N THR A 469 16.29 7.48 2.81
CA THR A 469 16.95 8.53 3.60
C THR A 469 16.60 9.93 3.10
N ILE A 470 16.37 10.12 1.79
CA ILE A 470 16.01 11.41 1.20
C ILE A 470 14.65 11.91 1.71
N ASP A 471 13.65 11.02 1.75
CA ASP A 471 12.30 11.28 2.25
C ASP A 471 12.32 11.56 3.75
N LYS A 472 12.95 10.65 4.52
CA LYS A 472 13.01 10.74 5.99
C LYS A 472 13.66 12.03 6.46
N ASN A 473 14.73 12.46 5.80
CA ASN A 473 15.38 13.73 6.13
C ASN A 473 14.47 14.92 5.78
N LEU A 474 13.89 14.97 4.58
CA LEU A 474 12.96 16.04 4.20
C LEU A 474 11.81 16.14 5.19
N TYR A 475 11.11 15.03 5.45
CA TYR A 475 9.94 14.99 6.32
C TYR A 475 10.30 15.44 7.73
N LYS A 476 11.45 15.00 8.27
CA LYS A 476 11.91 15.46 9.57
C LYS A 476 12.04 16.98 9.66
N GLY A 477 12.50 17.62 8.58
CA GLY A 477 12.61 19.08 8.50
C GLY A 477 11.26 19.76 8.36
N LEU A 478 10.38 19.21 7.52
CA LEU A 478 9.02 19.71 7.30
C LEU A 478 8.18 19.70 8.57
N ARG A 479 8.40 18.74 9.48
CA ARG A 479 7.69 18.67 10.77
C ARG A 479 7.95 19.84 11.71
N GLU A 480 8.96 20.67 11.47
CA GLU A 480 9.11 21.94 12.22
C GLU A 480 7.95 22.91 11.96
N GLY A 481 7.17 22.71 10.90
CA GLY A 481 5.98 23.51 10.58
C GLY A 481 4.71 23.10 11.33
N GLY A 482 4.73 22.00 12.10
CA GLY A 482 3.55 21.49 12.81
C GLY A 482 2.37 21.21 11.86
N ASP A 483 1.15 21.54 12.32
CA ASP A 483 -0.11 21.27 11.61
C ASP A 483 -0.27 22.05 10.30
N LYS A 484 0.53 23.09 10.09
CA LYS A 484 0.56 23.84 8.83
C LYS A 484 1.08 23.02 7.66
N VAL A 485 1.93 22.01 7.90
CA VAL A 485 2.52 21.20 6.84
C VAL A 485 1.88 19.81 6.80
N LYS A 486 1.18 19.51 5.70
CA LYS A 486 0.58 18.19 5.43
C LYS A 486 1.37 17.47 4.34
N ILE A 487 1.85 16.26 4.64
CA ILE A 487 2.71 15.45 3.78
C ILE A 487 1.90 14.27 3.21
N TYR A 488 1.79 14.22 1.89
CA TYR A 488 1.26 13.11 1.10
C TYR A 488 2.44 12.33 0.50
N GLY A 489 2.74 11.16 1.05
CA GLY A 489 3.77 10.28 0.50
C GLY A 489 3.16 9.36 -0.55
N SER A 490 3.45 9.63 -1.82
CA SER A 490 2.88 8.91 -2.96
C SER A 490 3.79 7.78 -3.46
N GLN A 491 3.22 6.59 -3.59
CA GLN A 491 3.80 5.37 -4.15
C GLN A 491 3.03 4.94 -5.40
N PRO A 492 3.00 5.75 -6.49
CA PRO A 492 2.22 5.44 -7.70
C PRO A 492 3.03 4.51 -8.62
N PHE A 493 3.51 3.40 -8.06
CA PHE A 493 4.35 2.44 -8.74
C PHE A 493 4.16 1.03 -8.18
N VAL A 494 4.36 0.04 -9.04
CA VAL A 494 4.38 -1.37 -8.66
C VAL A 494 5.70 -1.70 -7.98
N PHE A 495 5.63 -2.36 -6.82
CA PHE A 495 6.80 -2.82 -6.07
C PHE A 495 6.60 -4.22 -5.48
N ALA A 496 7.71 -4.88 -5.14
CA ALA A 496 7.74 -6.21 -4.52
C ALA A 496 7.97 -6.12 -3.01
N LYS A 497 7.48 -7.11 -2.25
CA LYS A 497 7.57 -7.16 -0.77
C LYS A 497 9.01 -7.17 -0.22
N SER A 498 9.97 -7.59 -1.05
CA SER A 498 11.40 -7.61 -0.70
C SER A 498 12.03 -6.21 -0.65
N LEU A 499 11.38 -5.18 -1.19
CA LEU A 499 11.82 -3.78 -1.09
C LEU A 499 11.41 -3.19 0.26
N LEU A 500 12.08 -3.64 1.32
CA LEU A 500 11.72 -3.36 2.73
C LEU A 500 11.66 -1.87 3.08
N ASN A 501 12.39 -0.99 2.37
CA ASN A 501 12.29 0.45 2.60
C ASN A 501 10.90 0.97 2.25
N ILE A 502 10.30 0.50 1.15
CA ILE A 502 9.04 1.02 0.62
C ILE A 502 7.88 0.76 1.58
N ILE A 503 7.98 -0.32 2.37
CA ILE A 503 7.01 -0.69 3.41
C ILE A 503 7.17 0.26 4.61
N PRO A 504 6.20 1.17 4.85
CA PRO A 504 6.29 2.14 5.94
C PRO A 504 6.18 1.45 7.31
N ASP A 505 7.07 1.79 8.23
CA ASP A 505 7.10 1.23 9.59
C ASP A 505 6.35 2.16 10.55
N ALA A 506 5.21 1.71 11.08
CA ALA A 506 4.40 2.50 12.01
C ALA A 506 5.17 2.94 13.27
N ASN A 507 6.20 2.18 13.69
CA ASN A 507 7.06 2.55 14.82
C ASN A 507 7.89 3.81 14.55
N GLU A 508 8.03 4.22 13.29
CA GLU A 508 8.82 5.37 12.89
C GLU A 508 8.03 6.69 12.95
N SER A 509 6.70 6.64 13.08
CA SER A 509 5.80 7.80 13.13
C SER A 509 6.20 8.79 14.23
N ARG A 510 6.60 8.27 15.40
CA ARG A 510 7.03 9.08 16.55
C ARG A 510 8.25 9.98 16.28
N PHE A 511 9.03 9.68 15.24
CA PHE A 511 10.18 10.51 14.86
C PHE A 511 9.82 11.64 13.91
N GLY A 512 8.58 11.69 13.40
CA GLY A 512 8.13 12.68 12.44
C GLY A 512 8.73 12.47 11.05
N ILE A 513 8.95 11.21 10.65
CA ILE A 513 9.58 10.84 9.36
C ILE A 513 8.67 10.01 8.47
N VAL A 514 7.39 9.89 8.84
CA VAL A 514 6.35 9.21 8.07
C VAL A 514 5.34 10.27 7.59
N PRO A 515 4.79 10.16 6.36
CA PRO A 515 3.76 11.06 5.86
C PRO A 515 2.48 11.07 6.72
N ASP A 516 1.66 12.11 6.55
CA ASP A 516 0.32 12.17 7.17
C ASP A 516 -0.69 11.30 6.41
N LYS A 517 -0.46 11.11 5.12
CA LYS A 517 -1.24 10.23 4.25
C LYS A 517 -0.30 9.53 3.27
N ILE A 518 -0.39 8.21 3.21
CA ILE A 518 0.37 7.38 2.27
C ILE A 518 -0.56 7.00 1.14
N VAL A 519 -0.23 7.44 -0.06
CA VAL A 519 -1.03 7.25 -1.26
C VAL A 519 -0.40 6.11 -2.06
N VAL A 520 -1.10 4.99 -2.21
CA VAL A 520 -0.57 3.81 -2.91
C VAL A 520 -1.24 3.58 -4.26
N ASN A 521 -0.53 2.90 -5.15
CA ASN A 521 -0.96 2.68 -6.54
C ASN A 521 -2.28 1.89 -6.68
N GLY A 522 -2.61 1.04 -5.71
CA GLY A 522 -3.77 0.14 -5.71
C GLY A 522 -4.03 -0.46 -4.33
N SER A 523 -5.22 -1.05 -4.12
CA SER A 523 -5.65 -1.59 -2.82
C SER A 523 -4.75 -2.72 -2.29
N TYR A 524 -4.08 -3.44 -3.20
CA TYR A 524 -3.06 -4.44 -2.89
C TYR A 524 -1.99 -3.92 -1.94
N TYR A 525 -1.66 -2.63 -2.04
CA TYR A 525 -0.56 -1.99 -1.33
C TYR A 525 -0.89 -1.50 0.08
N ILE A 526 -2.14 -1.66 0.53
CA ILE A 526 -2.59 -1.20 1.84
C ILE A 526 -2.40 -2.33 2.86
N PRO A 527 -1.51 -2.20 3.87
CA PRO A 527 -1.34 -3.20 4.92
C PRO A 527 -2.63 -3.42 5.71
N LYS A 528 -2.87 -4.65 6.18
CA LYS A 528 -4.04 -4.98 7.02
C LYS A 528 -3.97 -4.32 8.39
N ASP A 529 -2.85 -4.55 9.08
CA ASP A 529 -2.64 -4.15 10.45
C ASP A 529 -1.67 -2.98 10.51
N THR A 530 -2.19 -1.78 10.28
CA THR A 530 -1.40 -0.56 10.37
C THR A 530 -2.21 0.58 11.00
N THR A 531 -1.53 1.37 11.82
CA THR A 531 -2.08 2.63 12.37
C THR A 531 -1.82 3.81 11.45
N LEU A 532 -1.09 3.61 10.34
CA LEU A 532 -0.79 4.64 9.37
C LEU A 532 -1.97 4.86 8.42
N ASN A 533 -2.15 6.10 7.98
CA ASN A 533 -3.23 6.48 7.09
C ASN A 533 -2.86 6.18 5.63
N PHE A 534 -3.46 5.12 5.07
CA PHE A 534 -3.29 4.73 3.67
C PHE A 534 -4.53 5.07 2.84
N THR A 535 -4.32 5.39 1.57
CA THR A 535 -5.41 5.55 0.59
C THR A 535 -4.94 5.11 -0.79
N VAL A 536 -5.86 4.62 -1.61
CA VAL A 536 -5.58 4.34 -3.02
C VAL A 536 -5.57 5.68 -3.78
N GLY A 537 -4.58 5.86 -4.65
CA GLY A 537 -4.45 7.06 -5.45
C GLY A 537 -4.00 6.80 -6.89
N PRO A 538 -3.99 7.86 -7.70
CA PRO A 538 -3.85 7.77 -9.14
C PRO A 538 -2.54 7.11 -9.58
N SER A 539 -2.65 6.11 -10.46
CA SER A 539 -1.54 5.40 -11.08
C SER A 539 -0.94 6.21 -12.23
N PHE A 540 -0.28 7.33 -11.92
CA PHE A 540 0.21 8.33 -12.89
C PHE A 540 0.96 7.73 -14.09
N ARG A 541 1.80 6.72 -13.88
CA ARG A 541 2.62 6.11 -14.94
C ARG A 541 1.91 5.01 -15.74
N TYR A 542 0.70 4.62 -15.34
CA TYR A 542 0.00 3.44 -15.85
C TYR A 542 -1.35 3.77 -16.49
N LYS A 543 -1.59 5.03 -16.87
CA LYS A 543 -2.83 5.48 -17.53
C LYS A 543 -3.26 4.58 -18.69
N LYS A 544 -2.30 4.09 -19.47
CA LYS A 544 -2.55 3.23 -20.64
C LYS A 544 -3.11 1.85 -20.30
N ILE A 545 -3.00 1.35 -19.05
CA ILE A 545 -3.64 0.08 -18.65
C ILE A 545 -5.16 0.14 -18.82
N PHE A 546 -5.76 1.30 -18.59
CA PHE A 546 -7.21 1.49 -18.63
C PHE A 546 -7.76 1.63 -20.05
N THR A 547 -6.90 2.00 -21.01
CA THR A 547 -7.30 2.28 -22.40
C THR A 547 -6.76 1.27 -23.41
N THR A 548 -5.87 0.36 -23.00
CA THR A 548 -5.25 -0.61 -23.92
C THR A 548 -6.16 -1.79 -24.12
N GLU A 549 -6.59 -2.01 -25.36
CA GLU A 549 -7.38 -3.17 -25.77
C GLU A 549 -6.50 -4.21 -26.48
N ILE A 550 -6.67 -5.48 -26.12
CA ILE A 550 -5.93 -6.59 -26.71
C ILE A 550 -6.54 -7.00 -28.06
N ASP A 551 -5.70 -7.09 -29.09
CA ASP A 551 -6.09 -7.58 -30.41
C ASP A 551 -5.88 -9.10 -30.47
N ALA A 552 -6.87 -9.85 -29.98
CA ALA A 552 -6.82 -11.31 -29.90
C ALA A 552 -6.54 -11.99 -31.25
N ALA A 553 -6.94 -11.37 -32.38
CA ALA A 553 -6.70 -11.91 -33.71
C ALA A 553 -5.22 -11.78 -34.15
N LYS A 554 -4.48 -10.84 -33.56
CA LYS A 554 -3.05 -10.60 -33.85
C LYS A 554 -2.11 -11.12 -32.78
N GLN A 555 -2.61 -11.76 -31.72
CA GLN A 555 -1.78 -12.35 -30.67
C GLN A 555 -1.00 -13.57 -31.19
N LYS A 556 0.26 -13.34 -31.56
CA LYS A 556 1.12 -14.38 -32.15
C LYS A 556 2.53 -14.42 -31.55
N ASP A 557 3.02 -13.31 -31.00
CA ASP A 557 4.41 -13.16 -30.59
C ASP A 557 4.58 -13.36 -29.07
N ILE A 558 5.71 -13.94 -28.67
CA ILE A 558 6.13 -13.97 -27.27
C ILE A 558 6.92 -12.68 -26.98
N LEU A 559 6.43 -11.89 -26.04
CA LEU A 559 7.07 -10.64 -25.64
C LEU A 559 8.06 -10.90 -24.50
N VAL A 560 9.34 -10.69 -24.75
CA VAL A 560 10.39 -10.78 -23.73
C VAL A 560 10.76 -9.39 -23.25
N LEU A 561 10.53 -9.13 -21.98
CA LEU A 561 10.87 -7.88 -21.32
C LEU A 561 12.18 -8.06 -20.55
N MET A 562 13.24 -7.39 -20.99
CA MET A 562 14.52 -7.46 -20.29
C MET A 562 14.49 -6.52 -19.08
N PRO A 563 14.71 -7.04 -17.86
CA PRO A 563 14.66 -6.23 -16.64
C PRO A 563 15.88 -5.31 -16.51
N TYR A 564 15.96 -4.59 -15.39
CA TYR A 564 17.04 -3.68 -15.08
C TYR A 564 18.38 -4.39 -14.83
N PHE A 565 18.36 -5.56 -14.19
CA PHE A 565 19.57 -6.26 -13.74
C PHE A 565 20.14 -7.17 -14.83
N ILE A 566 21.45 -7.05 -15.04
CA ILE A 566 22.18 -7.72 -16.13
C ILE A 566 22.15 -9.24 -15.97
N GLU A 567 22.30 -9.74 -14.75
CA GLU A 567 22.33 -11.18 -14.45
C GLU A 567 20.98 -11.85 -14.75
N ASP A 568 19.86 -11.16 -14.53
CA ASP A 568 18.54 -11.68 -14.88
C ASP A 568 18.33 -11.71 -16.39
N ILE A 569 18.84 -10.69 -17.11
CA ILE A 569 18.84 -10.68 -18.58
C ILE A 569 19.61 -11.89 -19.11
N GLU A 570 20.82 -12.13 -18.58
CA GLU A 570 21.64 -13.28 -18.95
C GLU A 570 20.93 -14.60 -18.62
N ASN A 571 20.23 -14.69 -17.48
CA ASN A 571 19.47 -15.88 -17.13
C ASN A 571 18.28 -16.12 -18.08
N ILE A 572 17.52 -15.08 -18.41
CA ILE A 572 16.40 -15.15 -19.36
C ILE A 572 16.88 -15.64 -20.72
N LEU A 573 17.90 -14.99 -21.28
CA LEU A 573 18.43 -15.34 -22.59
C LEU A 573 19.03 -16.76 -22.61
N ARG A 574 19.69 -17.18 -21.52
CA ARG A 574 20.23 -18.53 -21.37
C ARG A 574 19.12 -19.59 -21.40
N LEU A 575 18.00 -19.36 -20.71
CA LEU A 575 16.87 -20.30 -20.73
C LEU A 575 16.18 -20.32 -22.09
N LEU A 576 15.94 -19.16 -22.71
CA LEU A 576 15.39 -19.06 -24.06
C LEU A 576 16.26 -19.77 -25.11
N GLY A 577 17.59 -19.70 -24.99
CA GLY A 577 18.50 -20.39 -25.90
C GLY A 577 18.53 -21.92 -25.74
N LYS A 578 18.04 -22.45 -24.61
CA LYS A 578 18.00 -23.88 -24.31
C LYS A 578 16.61 -24.51 -24.50
N ALA A 579 15.55 -23.72 -24.41
CA ALA A 579 14.17 -24.11 -24.55
C ALA A 579 13.84 -24.55 -26.00
N ASP A 580 12.91 -25.49 -26.17
CA ASP A 580 12.45 -25.96 -27.49
C ASP A 580 11.35 -25.04 -28.09
N LEU A 581 11.69 -23.75 -28.17
CA LEU A 581 10.79 -22.70 -28.67
C LEU A 581 11.24 -22.13 -30.02
N ARG A 582 12.04 -22.88 -30.79
CA ARG A 582 12.67 -22.37 -32.02
C ARG A 582 11.69 -21.96 -33.10
N SER A 583 10.50 -22.53 -33.16
CA SER A 583 9.46 -22.13 -34.14
C SER A 583 8.63 -20.92 -33.72
N ARG A 584 8.91 -20.32 -32.55
CA ARG A 584 8.19 -19.16 -32.02
C ARG A 584 9.01 -17.90 -32.29
N PHE A 585 8.31 -16.80 -32.52
CA PHE A 585 8.93 -15.50 -32.71
C PHE A 585 8.96 -14.72 -31.39
N PHE A 586 10.10 -14.12 -31.09
CA PHE A 586 10.33 -13.35 -29.86
C PHE A 586 10.45 -11.87 -30.16
N MET A 587 9.54 -11.07 -29.59
CA MET A 587 9.67 -9.62 -29.56
C MET A 587 10.41 -9.23 -28.28
N ILE A 588 11.55 -8.57 -28.39
CA ILE A 588 12.42 -8.26 -27.25
C ILE A 588 12.40 -6.76 -27.00
N LYS A 589 11.90 -6.36 -25.83
CA LYS A 589 11.97 -4.97 -25.36
C LYS A 589 12.90 -4.86 -24.16
N ALA A 590 13.91 -4.00 -24.29
CA ALA A 590 14.85 -3.75 -23.20
C ALA A 590 14.41 -2.60 -22.29
N HIS A 591 14.72 -2.71 -20.99
CA HIS A 591 14.63 -1.56 -20.08
C HIS A 591 15.49 -0.39 -20.62
N PRO A 592 15.06 0.89 -20.47
CA PRO A 592 15.77 2.05 -21.05
C PRO A 592 17.25 2.18 -20.64
N SER A 593 17.61 1.68 -19.45
CA SER A 593 18.99 1.68 -18.94
C SER A 593 19.84 0.49 -19.41
N THR A 594 19.25 -0.48 -20.10
CA THR A 594 19.93 -1.72 -20.49
C THR A 594 20.78 -1.52 -21.76
N PRO A 595 22.09 -1.84 -21.72
CA PRO A 595 22.96 -1.71 -22.89
C PRO A 595 22.75 -2.88 -23.87
N VAL A 596 21.69 -2.81 -24.68
CA VAL A 596 21.25 -3.86 -25.63
C VAL A 596 22.40 -4.45 -26.45
N LYS A 597 23.37 -3.63 -26.89
CA LYS A 597 24.53 -4.07 -27.68
C LYS A 597 25.32 -5.21 -27.02
N ARG A 598 25.35 -5.28 -25.68
CA ARG A 598 26.02 -6.33 -24.90
C ARG A 598 25.41 -7.71 -25.15
N PHE A 599 24.10 -7.78 -25.38
CA PHE A 599 23.35 -9.04 -25.40
C PHE A 599 23.06 -9.57 -26.81
N ARG A 600 23.46 -8.83 -27.85
CA ARG A 600 23.12 -9.12 -29.25
C ARG A 600 23.50 -10.53 -29.70
N LYS A 601 24.58 -11.10 -29.15
CA LYS A 601 25.08 -12.45 -29.47
C LYS A 601 24.33 -13.57 -28.75
N PHE A 602 23.55 -13.24 -27.72
CA PHE A 602 22.80 -14.19 -26.90
C PHE A 602 21.30 -14.18 -27.23
N LEU A 603 20.89 -13.38 -28.22
CA LEU A 603 19.50 -13.32 -28.66
C LEU A 603 19.13 -14.63 -29.38
N PRO A 604 17.89 -15.14 -29.22
CA PRO A 604 17.39 -16.23 -30.02
C PRO A 604 17.46 -15.92 -31.52
N VAL A 605 17.58 -16.95 -32.36
CA VAL A 605 17.65 -16.80 -33.83
C VAL A 605 16.40 -16.12 -34.39
N ASN A 606 15.22 -16.44 -33.84
CA ASN A 606 13.93 -15.88 -34.25
C ASN A 606 13.49 -14.77 -33.29
N ALA A 607 14.31 -13.73 -33.15
CA ALA A 607 14.02 -12.60 -32.27
C ALA A 607 14.26 -11.24 -32.94
N GLU A 608 13.41 -10.27 -32.60
CA GLU A 608 13.56 -8.86 -32.97
C GLU A 608 13.65 -7.99 -31.73
N VAL A 609 14.60 -7.05 -31.71
CA VAL A 609 14.72 -6.07 -30.62
C VAL A 609 14.02 -4.78 -31.02
N THR A 610 13.07 -4.34 -30.19
CA THR A 610 12.26 -3.14 -30.43
C THR A 610 12.46 -2.07 -29.37
N GLY A 611 12.42 -0.81 -29.81
CA GLY A 611 12.33 0.38 -28.97
C GLY A 611 10.89 0.87 -28.73
N GLY A 612 9.89 0.19 -29.31
CA GLY A 612 8.48 0.60 -29.30
C GLY A 612 7.87 0.74 -27.90
N ASP A 613 6.75 1.47 -27.82
CA ASP A 613 5.99 1.64 -26.58
C ASP A 613 5.47 0.29 -26.07
N ILE A 614 5.57 0.03 -24.76
CA ILE A 614 5.25 -1.29 -24.20
C ILE A 614 3.77 -1.65 -24.41
N TYR A 615 2.86 -0.68 -24.36
CA TYR A 615 1.43 -0.95 -24.50
C TYR A 615 1.05 -1.29 -25.93
N GLU A 616 1.74 -0.73 -26.92
CA GLU A 616 1.58 -1.16 -28.31
C GLU A 616 2.05 -2.60 -28.52
N LEU A 617 3.10 -3.03 -27.82
CA LEU A 617 3.54 -4.43 -27.84
C LEU A 617 2.56 -5.36 -27.11
N PHE A 618 1.97 -4.90 -26.01
CA PHE A 618 0.97 -5.68 -25.27
C PHE A 618 -0.25 -6.01 -26.12
N LYS A 619 -0.71 -5.10 -27.00
CA LYS A 619 -1.87 -5.34 -27.89
C LYS A 619 -1.76 -6.63 -28.69
N THR A 620 -0.56 -7.04 -29.09
CA THR A 620 -0.31 -8.20 -29.95
C THR A 620 0.49 -9.31 -29.25
N ALA A 621 0.87 -9.13 -27.99
CA ALA A 621 1.62 -10.12 -27.23
C ALA A 621 0.71 -11.27 -26.81
N LYS A 622 1.13 -12.51 -27.09
CA LYS A 622 0.40 -13.71 -26.68
C LYS A 622 0.78 -14.16 -25.27
N ILE A 623 2.08 -14.11 -24.95
CA ILE A 623 2.65 -14.45 -23.64
C ILE A 623 3.75 -13.43 -23.37
N THR A 624 3.90 -13.00 -22.12
CA THR A 624 5.03 -12.17 -21.68
C THR A 624 6.01 -12.99 -20.85
N ILE A 625 7.30 -12.88 -21.14
CA ILE A 625 8.39 -13.47 -20.36
C ILE A 625 9.26 -12.34 -19.80
N SER A 626 9.50 -12.37 -18.49
CA SER A 626 10.35 -11.39 -17.82
C SER A 626 10.90 -11.98 -16.52
N SER A 627 11.67 -11.19 -15.78
CA SER A 627 12.02 -11.45 -14.39
C SER A 627 11.85 -10.16 -13.58
N GLU A 628 11.29 -10.24 -12.37
CA GLU A 628 11.31 -9.16 -11.36
C GLU A 628 10.95 -7.75 -11.82
N SER A 629 9.92 -7.62 -12.67
CA SER A 629 9.55 -6.33 -13.27
C SER A 629 8.09 -6.00 -13.02
N GLY A 630 7.80 -4.74 -12.70
CA GLY A 630 6.42 -4.23 -12.58
C GLY A 630 5.60 -4.42 -13.87
N SER A 631 6.27 -4.43 -15.03
CA SER A 631 5.63 -4.72 -16.33
C SER A 631 4.97 -6.10 -16.43
N MET A 632 5.35 -7.04 -15.56
CA MET A 632 4.65 -8.33 -15.43
C MET A 632 3.24 -8.14 -14.86
N VAL A 633 3.07 -7.25 -13.89
CA VAL A 633 1.76 -6.91 -13.33
C VAL A 633 0.92 -6.17 -14.37
N GLU A 634 1.53 -5.27 -15.15
CA GLU A 634 0.85 -4.57 -16.25
C GLU A 634 0.33 -5.57 -17.30
N SER A 635 1.17 -6.53 -17.72
CA SER A 635 0.81 -7.57 -18.68
C SER A 635 -0.32 -8.48 -18.18
N ALA A 636 -0.22 -8.97 -16.94
CA ALA A 636 -1.27 -9.77 -16.32
C ALA A 636 -2.59 -9.00 -16.17
N SER A 637 -2.54 -7.70 -15.87
CA SER A 637 -3.74 -6.84 -15.76
C SER A 637 -4.45 -6.61 -17.09
N LEU A 638 -3.78 -6.89 -18.21
CA LEU A 638 -4.35 -6.87 -19.56
C LEU A 638 -4.82 -8.26 -20.04
N GLY A 639 -4.75 -9.29 -19.18
CA GLY A 639 -5.15 -10.65 -19.56
C GLY A 639 -4.11 -11.41 -20.38
N ILE A 640 -2.88 -10.93 -20.44
CA ILE A 640 -1.79 -11.61 -21.13
C ILE A 640 -1.09 -12.55 -20.13
N PRO A 641 -0.98 -13.85 -20.42
CA PRO A 641 -0.25 -14.77 -19.56
C PRO A 641 1.22 -14.37 -19.36
N VAL A 642 1.72 -14.52 -18.13
CA VAL A 642 3.07 -14.10 -17.76
C VAL A 642 3.90 -15.29 -17.25
N ILE A 643 5.11 -15.43 -17.77
CA ILE A 643 6.11 -16.36 -17.25
C ILE A 643 7.23 -15.55 -16.61
N SER A 644 7.32 -15.65 -15.28
CA SER A 644 8.40 -15.06 -14.51
C SER A 644 9.57 -16.03 -14.43
N ILE A 645 10.74 -15.61 -14.91
CA ILE A 645 11.97 -16.38 -14.76
C ILE A 645 12.56 -16.03 -13.39
N LYS A 646 12.69 -17.04 -12.52
CA LYS A 646 13.22 -16.85 -11.17
C LYS A 646 14.65 -16.31 -11.23
N ASN A 647 14.94 -15.33 -10.37
CA ASN A 647 16.29 -14.77 -10.28
C ASN A 647 17.26 -15.74 -9.59
N ASN A 648 18.56 -15.55 -9.85
CA ASN A 648 19.64 -16.29 -9.18
C ASN A 648 20.39 -15.44 -8.12
N ARG A 649 19.89 -14.25 -7.79
CA ARG A 649 20.55 -13.24 -6.95
C ARG A 649 20.19 -13.35 -5.46
N GLY A 650 19.16 -14.12 -5.13
CA GLY A 650 18.79 -14.53 -3.77
C GLY A 650 17.59 -13.76 -3.18
N LEU A 651 17.47 -12.47 -3.46
CA LEU A 651 16.27 -11.69 -3.13
C LEU A 651 15.25 -11.85 -4.25
N ASN A 652 14.03 -12.28 -3.92
CA ASN A 652 12.93 -12.35 -4.89
C ASN A 652 12.19 -11.01 -4.94
N HIS A 653 12.35 -10.27 -6.04
CA HIS A 653 11.64 -9.04 -6.37
C HIS A 653 10.49 -9.27 -7.37
N ASN A 654 9.93 -10.47 -7.44
CA ASN A 654 8.73 -10.75 -8.19
C ASN A 654 7.52 -10.00 -7.56
N PRO A 655 6.89 -9.06 -8.29
CA PRO A 655 5.74 -8.31 -7.78
C PRO A 655 4.41 -9.07 -7.89
N LEU A 656 4.38 -10.23 -8.57
CA LEU A 656 3.15 -11.00 -8.78
C LEU A 656 2.73 -11.74 -7.49
N PRO A 657 1.45 -11.64 -7.09
CA PRO A 657 0.95 -12.32 -5.90
C PRO A 657 0.67 -13.79 -6.18
N SER A 658 0.57 -14.60 -5.12
CA SER A 658 0.17 -16.03 -5.25
C SER A 658 -1.21 -16.23 -5.90
N TYR A 659 -2.09 -15.22 -5.82
CA TYR A 659 -3.34 -15.19 -6.57
C TYR A 659 -3.07 -15.25 -8.07
N GLY A 660 -3.84 -16.03 -8.84
CA GLY A 660 -3.64 -16.19 -10.28
C GLY A 660 -2.42 -17.02 -10.71
N LYS A 661 -1.57 -17.48 -9.78
CA LYS A 661 -0.45 -18.38 -10.11
C LYS A 661 -0.97 -19.71 -10.68
N GLY A 662 -0.37 -20.18 -11.76
CA GLY A 662 -0.78 -21.35 -12.54
C GLY A 662 -1.95 -21.09 -13.51
N ILE A 663 -2.59 -19.90 -13.45
CA ILE A 663 -3.75 -19.55 -14.29
C ILE A 663 -3.38 -18.44 -15.28
N ILE A 664 -2.96 -17.27 -14.77
CA ILE A 664 -2.54 -16.12 -15.59
C ILE A 664 -1.03 -15.89 -15.54
N TRP A 665 -0.36 -16.40 -14.51
CA TRP A 665 1.09 -16.29 -14.44
C TRP A 665 1.71 -17.53 -13.80
N ASP A 666 2.97 -17.81 -14.12
CA ASP A 666 3.74 -18.83 -13.42
C ASP A 666 5.21 -18.44 -13.28
N GLU A 667 5.95 -19.15 -12.42
CA GLU A 667 7.38 -18.95 -12.19
C GLU A 667 8.17 -20.20 -12.61
N VAL A 668 9.26 -20.00 -13.34
CA VAL A 668 10.09 -21.09 -13.87
C VAL A 668 11.57 -20.89 -13.56
N GLU A 669 12.30 -21.99 -13.40
CA GLU A 669 13.73 -22.03 -13.07
C GLU A 669 14.56 -22.73 -14.15
N SER A 670 13.92 -23.56 -14.98
CA SER A 670 14.57 -24.39 -16.00
C SER A 670 13.98 -24.18 -17.40
N ALA A 671 14.70 -24.65 -18.42
CA ALA A 671 14.23 -24.57 -19.81
C ALA A 671 13.03 -25.49 -20.06
N GLU A 672 13.01 -26.67 -19.42
CA GLU A 672 11.89 -27.62 -19.51
C GLU A 672 10.61 -27.05 -18.87
N GLU A 673 10.73 -26.41 -17.71
CA GLU A 673 9.60 -25.70 -17.09
C GLU A 673 9.10 -24.55 -17.96
N LEU A 674 10.02 -23.81 -18.61
CA LEU A 674 9.67 -22.74 -19.54
C LEU A 674 8.87 -23.29 -20.73
N ASP A 675 9.32 -24.39 -21.34
CA ASP A 675 8.61 -25.07 -22.43
C ASP A 675 7.20 -25.50 -22.00
N GLY A 676 7.10 -26.15 -20.84
CA GLY A 676 5.83 -26.59 -20.27
C GLY A 676 4.88 -25.43 -19.97
N ALA A 677 5.39 -24.34 -19.39
CA ALA A 677 4.60 -23.16 -19.07
C ALA A 677 4.07 -22.46 -20.33
N VAL A 678 4.90 -22.32 -21.37
CA VAL A 678 4.47 -21.77 -22.67
C VAL A 678 3.37 -22.63 -23.25
N ALA A 679 3.58 -23.95 -23.38
CA ALA A 679 2.59 -24.86 -23.97
C ALA A 679 1.26 -24.82 -23.22
N ARG A 680 1.29 -24.84 -21.88
CA ARG A 680 0.10 -24.76 -21.04
C ARG A 680 -0.68 -23.46 -21.26
N PHE A 681 -0.01 -22.31 -21.28
CA PHE A 681 -0.71 -21.04 -21.52
C PHE A 681 -1.25 -20.93 -22.96
N GLU A 682 -0.55 -21.48 -23.96
CA GLU A 682 -1.09 -21.54 -25.31
C GLU A 682 -2.36 -22.39 -25.43
N ILE A 683 -2.46 -23.46 -24.64
CA ILE A 683 -3.68 -24.29 -24.53
C ILE A 683 -4.78 -23.50 -23.81
N ALA A 684 -4.45 -22.84 -22.70
CA ALA A 684 -5.42 -22.06 -21.92
C ALA A 684 -6.06 -20.92 -22.71
N LEU A 685 -5.28 -20.23 -23.54
CA LEU A 685 -5.79 -19.18 -24.42
C LEU A 685 -6.77 -19.69 -25.49
N LYS A 686 -6.75 -20.99 -25.82
CA LYS A 686 -7.69 -21.64 -26.76
C LYS A 686 -8.91 -22.24 -26.05
N ASN A 687 -8.82 -22.49 -24.75
CA ASN A 687 -9.91 -23.03 -23.95
C ASN A 687 -10.81 -21.89 -23.44
N LYS A 688 -12.09 -21.92 -23.79
CA LYS A 688 -13.05 -20.85 -23.42
C LYS A 688 -13.16 -20.63 -21.90
N THR A 689 -13.15 -21.70 -21.11
CA THR A 689 -13.28 -21.63 -19.64
C THR A 689 -12.02 -21.05 -19.01
N GLU A 690 -10.84 -21.52 -19.42
CA GLU A 690 -9.57 -21.03 -18.89
C GLU A 690 -9.31 -19.58 -19.31
N LEU A 691 -9.64 -19.21 -20.55
CA LEU A 691 -9.59 -17.83 -21.02
C LEU A 691 -10.50 -16.90 -20.21
N ASN A 692 -11.71 -17.35 -19.86
CA ASN A 692 -12.61 -16.58 -18.99
C ASN A 692 -12.02 -16.41 -17.58
N ASN A 693 -11.37 -17.44 -17.03
CA ASN A 693 -10.68 -17.34 -15.75
C ASN A 693 -9.52 -16.34 -15.80
N ILE A 694 -8.72 -16.37 -16.88
CA ILE A 694 -7.65 -15.39 -17.12
C ILE A 694 -8.22 -13.97 -17.14
N LYS A 695 -9.31 -13.73 -17.89
CA LYS A 695 -9.95 -12.41 -17.94
C LYS A 695 -10.47 -11.95 -16.59
N LYS A 696 -11.11 -12.84 -15.82
CA LYS A 696 -11.58 -12.52 -14.46
C LYS A 696 -10.44 -12.10 -13.54
N ILE A 697 -9.34 -12.84 -13.57
CA ILE A 697 -8.15 -12.53 -12.75
C ILE A 697 -7.48 -11.23 -13.24
N ALA A 698 -7.44 -10.98 -14.54
CA ALA A 698 -6.85 -9.76 -15.09
C ALA A 698 -7.60 -8.49 -14.64
N GLU A 699 -8.93 -8.51 -14.66
CA GLU A 699 -9.74 -7.41 -14.13
C GLU A 699 -9.54 -7.21 -12.63
N GLU A 700 -9.42 -8.31 -11.88
CA GLU A 700 -9.08 -8.26 -10.46
C GLU A 700 -7.69 -7.65 -10.23
N TYR A 701 -6.68 -8.06 -11.01
CA TYR A 701 -5.34 -7.47 -10.97
C TYR A 701 -5.37 -5.96 -11.26
N LYS A 702 -6.16 -5.55 -12.26
CA LYS A 702 -6.32 -4.13 -12.61
C LYS A 702 -6.84 -3.33 -11.41
N ARG A 703 -7.86 -3.84 -10.70
CA ARG A 703 -8.42 -3.22 -9.48
C ARG A 703 -7.45 -3.24 -8.30
N MET A 704 -6.77 -4.37 -8.09
CA MET A 704 -5.85 -4.57 -6.98
C MET A 704 -4.61 -3.66 -7.08
N PHE A 705 -4.04 -3.50 -8.28
CA PHE A 705 -2.74 -2.87 -8.46
C PHE A 705 -2.79 -1.43 -8.96
N PHE A 706 -3.90 -1.00 -9.57
CA PHE A 706 -3.98 0.28 -10.26
C PHE A 706 -5.26 1.05 -9.93
N CYS A 707 -5.15 2.37 -10.00
CA CYS A 707 -6.26 3.30 -9.90
C CYS A 707 -6.14 4.32 -11.03
N GLU A 708 -7.21 4.53 -11.76
CA GLU A 708 -7.18 5.36 -12.96
C GLU A 708 -6.82 6.82 -12.62
N PRO A 709 -5.80 7.41 -13.27
CA PRO A 709 -5.36 8.77 -12.97
C PRO A 709 -6.27 9.82 -13.66
N THR A 710 -7.54 9.86 -13.25
CA THR A 710 -8.50 10.91 -13.65
C THR A 710 -8.29 12.17 -12.80
N ASP A 711 -8.68 13.33 -13.34
CA ASP A 711 -8.60 14.60 -12.60
C ASP A 711 -9.39 14.56 -11.29
N GLU A 712 -10.55 13.90 -11.29
CA GLU A 712 -11.37 13.69 -10.09
C GLU A 712 -10.63 12.87 -9.03
N ASN A 713 -10.03 11.74 -9.41
CA ASN A 713 -9.26 10.90 -8.49
C ASN A 713 -8.06 11.67 -7.94
N ILE A 714 -7.34 12.42 -8.79
CA ILE A 714 -6.22 13.26 -8.37
C ILE A 714 -6.66 14.30 -7.33
N ILE A 715 -7.72 15.05 -7.63
CA ILE A 715 -8.25 16.12 -6.78
C ILE A 715 -8.71 15.56 -5.43
N ARG A 716 -9.45 14.44 -5.44
CA ARG A 716 -9.95 13.78 -4.23
C ARG A 716 -8.83 13.23 -3.36
N THR A 717 -7.86 12.52 -3.96
CA THR A 717 -6.78 11.86 -3.21
C THR A 717 -5.89 12.86 -2.47
N TYR A 718 -5.54 13.98 -3.13
CA TYR A 718 -4.65 15.01 -2.58
C TYR A 718 -5.38 16.20 -1.95
N GLU A 719 -6.71 16.13 -1.85
CA GLU A 719 -7.57 17.14 -1.23
C GLU A 719 -7.32 18.53 -1.84
N LEU A 720 -7.40 18.65 -3.16
CA LEU A 720 -7.02 19.85 -3.92
C LEU A 720 -8.17 20.85 -4.16
N VAL A 721 -9.31 20.70 -3.46
CA VAL A 721 -10.48 21.60 -3.51
C VAL A 721 -10.56 22.43 -2.25
#